data_AF-A0A2W5XCB4-F1
#
_entry.id   AF-A0A2W5XCB4-F1
#
_cell.length_a   1.000
_cell.length_b   1.000
_cell.length_c   1.000
_cell.angle_alpha   90.00
_cell.angle_beta   90.00
_cell.angle_gamma   90.00
#
_symmetry.space_group_name_H-M   'P 1'
#
loop_
_entity.id
_entity.type
_entity.pdbx_description
1 polymer ?
#
loop_
_entity_poly.entity_id
_entity_poly.type
_entity_poly.pdbx_seq_one_letter_code
_entity_poly.pdbx_strand_id
1 'polypeptide(L)'
;MDLLLKRAVKDERAERRYQRRRIKLPVSIRTDDGSTSSGLASDMSAGGLRLTTAAEFIIGTRGVAQITTPNGENVRTPVEVVWREDGSQKGHVYGLHFQNLGSSERFALFEAIYSAPNGEPQIFEESADDEVEIASAAPLTAAYHAYYMRIVRRIEQAHKLSPLDTDRLLYARLHRGRPLREAIVELGLCTEEALDAFMTAVFNVPYIDLSINRPDTNTTDNIPLGIATTGYIVPVKFVDDKLIVAMADPLDLPTLDLILLRSKHKVEIRFALIEEVEKAIDEVYHGTTLHSVDRLLQGMPGAAPDSIGEEGGEVEDLETLRKLSDATPIVQLVETMLRTAVEYRASDIHLEPYYDSVRVRFRLDGVLQEIRRLPRPIYPAVISRIKIMARMDITIRHIPQDGRATMRFMKRETDLRIASLPTVNGEKIVIRLLEKNPSFGTLKNVGFSERNYEIFAPLIKRPYGMILCCGPTGSGKSTTLFACLQEINDGLTNITTIEDPVEYRVAGVNQVEISVKRGLTFPSVLRALLRQDPDVIYVGEIRDRETADLGVRAALTGHLLLSTLHTNSAVQAITRLVDIGVDPALIGSSLIGVVGQRLMRRICARCAVEYEVVEDEAVLLQELLPLVAPNTLWRGKGCRHCHNTGYLGRIGVHEVIAVDDGLRRLIARGADSNQLLDYVTAKGFNDLRDEALRRLTLNETTLKEVIRITI
;
A
#
# COMPACT_ATOMS: atom_id res chain seq x y z
N MET A 1 52.01 3.52 -19.16
CA MET A 1 51.89 2.55 -18.04
C MET A 1 52.21 3.19 -16.69
N ASP A 2 53.31 3.92 -16.51
CA ASP A 2 53.62 4.60 -15.23
C ASP A 2 52.78 5.85 -14.89
N LEU A 3 51.99 6.36 -15.83
CA LEU A 3 51.04 7.46 -15.60
C LEU A 3 49.62 6.98 -15.19
N LEU A 4 49.30 5.70 -15.35
CA LEU A 4 48.06 5.09 -14.84
C LEU A 4 48.20 4.61 -13.39
N LEU A 5 49.43 4.29 -12.95
CA LEU A 5 49.73 3.93 -11.55
C LEU A 5 49.70 5.13 -10.59
N LYS A 6 49.76 6.38 -11.08
CA LYS A 6 49.75 7.58 -10.23
C LYS A 6 48.37 8.15 -9.90
N ARG A 7 47.29 7.65 -10.51
CA ARG A 7 45.90 7.99 -10.12
C ARG A 7 45.30 7.04 -9.07
N ALA A 8 46.01 5.96 -8.72
CA ALA A 8 45.61 5.00 -7.70
C ALA A 8 46.09 5.35 -6.27
N VAL A 9 46.66 6.54 -6.05
CA VAL A 9 47.27 6.95 -4.76
C VAL A 9 46.42 8.01 -4.03
N LYS A 10 45.10 7.99 -4.20
CA LYS A 10 44.18 8.73 -3.33
C LYS A 10 43.05 7.83 -2.88
N ASP A 11 43.39 6.78 -2.13
CA ASP A 11 42.49 6.27 -1.10
C ASP A 11 43.20 5.53 0.04
N GLU A 12 44.43 5.96 0.40
CA GLU A 12 45.13 5.46 1.60
C GLU A 12 44.49 5.93 2.93
N ARG A 13 43.25 6.45 2.88
CA ARG A 13 42.40 6.74 4.04
C ARG A 13 40.93 6.38 3.83
N ALA A 14 40.61 5.43 2.94
CA ALA A 14 39.39 4.65 3.10
C ALA A 14 39.58 3.72 4.32
N GLU A 15 39.54 4.32 5.51
CA GLU A 15 39.41 3.61 6.77
C GLU A 15 38.31 2.57 6.60
N ARG A 16 38.57 1.35 7.07
CA ARG A 16 37.63 0.21 7.13
C ARG A 16 36.37 0.58 7.93
N ARG A 17 35.49 1.43 7.41
CA ARG A 17 34.17 1.72 7.96
C ARG A 17 33.14 0.91 7.20
N TYR A 18 33.29 -0.41 7.31
CA TYR A 18 32.15 -1.30 7.17
C TYR A 18 31.21 -0.94 8.32
N GLN A 19 30.09 -0.26 8.06
CA GLN A 19 29.03 -0.16 9.08
C GLN A 19 28.55 -1.60 9.38
N ARG A 20 28.69 -2.00 10.65
CA ARG A 20 28.66 -3.40 11.09
C ARG A 20 27.29 -3.74 11.69
N ARG A 21 26.81 -4.97 11.46
CA ARG A 21 25.57 -5.47 12.04
C ARG A 21 25.81 -6.11 13.40
N ARG A 22 24.97 -5.78 14.39
CA ARG A 22 24.97 -6.39 15.73
C ARG A 22 24.12 -7.67 15.78
N ILE A 23 24.52 -8.73 15.08
CA ILE A 23 23.91 -10.06 15.28
C ILE A 23 24.64 -10.77 16.42
N LYS A 24 23.89 -11.27 17.41
CA LYS A 24 24.43 -12.03 18.55
C LYS A 24 24.55 -13.52 18.22
N LEU A 25 25.73 -13.99 17.83
CA LEU A 25 25.97 -15.41 17.55
C LEU A 25 26.77 -16.09 18.68
N PRO A 26 26.44 -17.33 19.07
CA PRO A 26 27.27 -18.10 19.98
C PRO A 26 28.63 -18.40 19.34
N VAL A 27 29.71 -18.06 20.04
CA VAL A 27 31.07 -18.38 19.62
C VAL A 27 31.81 -19.03 20.77
N SER A 28 32.46 -20.15 20.51
CA SER A 28 33.45 -20.74 21.40
C SER A 28 34.85 -20.60 20.80
N ILE A 29 35.80 -20.12 21.58
CA ILE A 29 37.21 -20.05 21.19
C ILE A 29 37.98 -21.06 22.03
N ARG A 30 38.87 -21.78 21.36
CA ARG A 30 39.97 -22.51 21.99
C ARG A 30 41.28 -21.88 21.55
N THR A 31 42.00 -21.26 22.47
CA THR A 31 43.31 -20.65 22.21
C THR A 31 44.41 -21.70 22.24
N ASP A 32 45.54 -21.39 21.59
CA ASP A 32 46.68 -22.32 21.45
C ASP A 32 47.35 -22.63 22.81
N ASP A 33 47.19 -21.75 23.79
CA ASP A 33 47.61 -21.94 25.20
C ASP A 33 46.68 -22.88 26.00
N GLY A 34 45.64 -23.44 25.36
CA GLY A 34 44.72 -24.41 25.96
C GLY A 34 43.51 -23.80 26.66
N SER A 35 43.38 -22.47 26.72
CA SER A 35 42.19 -21.84 27.30
C SER A 35 40.97 -21.99 26.37
N THR A 36 39.79 -22.21 26.97
CA THR A 36 38.51 -22.26 26.23
C THR A 36 37.52 -21.30 26.82
N SER A 37 36.84 -20.54 25.98
CA SER A 37 35.78 -19.64 26.40
C SER A 37 34.64 -19.60 25.41
N SER A 38 33.43 -19.38 25.91
CA SER A 38 32.24 -19.14 25.09
C SER A 38 31.69 -17.75 25.37
N GLY A 39 31.14 -17.13 24.33
CA GLY A 39 30.56 -15.81 24.42
C GLY A 39 29.63 -15.51 23.25
N LEU A 40 29.21 -14.25 23.16
CA LEU A 40 28.38 -13.76 22.07
C LEU A 40 29.22 -12.88 21.16
N ALA A 41 29.30 -13.26 19.89
CA ALA A 41 29.82 -12.40 18.85
C ALA A 41 28.81 -11.31 18.50
N SER A 42 29.32 -10.14 18.16
CA SER A 42 28.61 -8.98 17.60
C SER A 42 29.50 -8.40 16.49
N ASP A 43 28.97 -7.50 15.67
CA ASP A 43 29.74 -6.74 14.67
C ASP A 43 30.60 -7.62 13.73
N MET A 44 30.00 -8.68 13.19
CA MET A 44 30.70 -9.70 12.38
C MET A 44 30.90 -9.27 10.92
N SER A 45 32.06 -9.59 10.36
CA SER A 45 32.46 -9.36 8.97
C SER A 45 33.35 -10.51 8.48
N ALA A 46 33.65 -10.60 7.17
CA ALA A 46 34.63 -11.57 6.66
C ALA A 46 36.06 -11.33 7.16
N GLY A 47 36.36 -10.16 7.75
CA GLY A 47 37.65 -9.87 8.35
C GLY A 47 37.73 -10.21 9.85
N GLY A 48 36.62 -10.51 10.52
CA GLY A 48 36.64 -10.73 11.96
C GLY A 48 35.31 -10.46 12.65
N LEU A 49 35.28 -10.65 13.97
CA LEU A 49 34.10 -10.43 14.81
C LEU A 49 34.48 -9.76 16.14
N ARG A 50 33.49 -9.17 16.82
CA ARG A 50 33.62 -8.67 18.19
C ARG A 50 33.04 -9.69 19.17
N LEU A 51 33.87 -10.33 19.98
CA LEU A 51 33.43 -11.29 21.00
C LEU A 51 33.28 -10.61 22.36
N THR A 52 32.13 -10.80 23.01
CA THR A 52 31.97 -10.49 24.44
C THR A 52 32.04 -11.79 25.24
N THR A 53 32.99 -11.89 26.17
CA THR A 53 33.15 -13.07 27.03
C THR A 53 33.64 -12.69 28.44
N ALA A 54 33.40 -13.57 29.42
CA ALA A 54 33.92 -13.45 30.77
C ALA A 54 35.40 -13.84 30.92
N ALA A 55 35.97 -14.58 29.95
CA ALA A 55 37.38 -14.99 30.01
C ALA A 55 38.32 -13.87 29.57
N GLU A 56 39.52 -13.84 30.15
CA GLU A 56 40.56 -12.88 29.79
C GLU A 56 41.51 -13.49 28.73
N PHE A 57 41.54 -12.88 27.55
CA PHE A 57 42.51 -13.16 26.50
C PHE A 57 43.58 -12.07 26.39
N ILE A 58 44.78 -12.47 25.99
CA ILE A 58 45.90 -11.57 25.70
C ILE A 58 45.83 -11.18 24.21
N ILE A 59 46.13 -9.92 23.89
CA ILE A 59 46.23 -9.45 22.50
C ILE A 59 47.41 -10.18 21.82
N GLY A 60 47.18 -10.68 20.61
CA GLY A 60 48.12 -11.51 19.84
C GLY A 60 47.94 -13.01 20.07
N THR A 61 47.09 -13.43 21.02
CA THR A 61 46.79 -14.86 21.20
C THR A 61 46.06 -15.40 19.98
N ARG A 62 46.54 -16.54 19.49
CA ARG A 62 45.93 -17.30 18.40
C ARG A 62 45.11 -18.47 18.92
N GLY A 63 44.13 -18.87 18.12
CA GLY A 63 43.26 -19.98 18.46
C GLY A 63 42.32 -20.35 17.34
N VAL A 64 41.38 -21.22 17.65
CA VAL A 64 40.29 -21.63 16.75
C VAL A 64 38.97 -21.18 17.34
N ALA A 65 38.24 -20.35 16.58
CA ALA A 65 36.86 -19.99 16.90
C ALA A 65 35.91 -20.98 16.21
N GLN A 66 34.94 -21.49 16.95
CA GLN A 66 33.77 -22.20 16.45
C GLN A 66 32.55 -21.29 16.60
N ILE A 67 31.95 -20.91 15.48
CA ILE A 67 30.80 -20.02 15.38
C ILE A 67 29.59 -20.85 15.00
N THR A 68 28.52 -20.81 15.82
CA THR A 68 27.27 -21.48 15.50
C THR A 68 26.34 -20.49 14.80
N THR A 69 26.00 -20.78 13.54
CA THR A 69 25.08 -19.96 12.73
C THR A 69 23.63 -20.12 13.21
N PRO A 70 22.71 -19.20 12.87
CA PRO A 70 21.29 -19.33 13.20
C PRO A 70 20.64 -20.62 12.67
N ASN A 71 21.18 -21.18 11.59
CA ASN A 71 20.70 -22.41 10.95
C ASN A 71 21.31 -23.69 11.59
N GLY A 72 22.14 -23.56 12.63
CA GLY A 72 22.74 -24.67 13.36
C GLY A 72 24.06 -25.20 12.79
N GLU A 73 24.58 -24.60 11.71
CA GLU A 73 25.90 -24.95 11.17
C GLU A 73 27.03 -24.40 12.04
N ASN A 74 28.11 -25.17 12.19
CA ASN A 74 29.29 -24.76 12.96
C ASN A 74 30.44 -24.40 12.02
N VAL A 75 30.78 -23.11 11.96
CA VAL A 75 31.94 -22.61 11.21
C VAL A 75 33.17 -22.60 12.12
N ARG A 76 34.23 -23.31 11.74
CA ARG A 76 35.49 -23.34 12.47
C ARG A 76 36.56 -22.54 11.71
N THR A 77 37.13 -21.53 12.34
CA THR A 77 38.15 -20.68 11.69
C THR A 77 39.28 -20.32 12.67
N PRO A 78 40.54 -20.30 12.22
CA PRO A 78 41.64 -19.74 12.98
C PRO A 78 41.42 -18.24 13.20
N VAL A 79 41.65 -17.78 14.43
CA VAL A 79 41.50 -16.38 14.84
C VAL A 79 42.73 -15.87 15.57
N GLU A 80 42.94 -14.57 15.51
CA GLU A 80 43.90 -13.85 16.35
C GLU A 80 43.20 -12.71 17.09
N VAL A 81 43.46 -12.58 18.39
CA VAL A 81 42.94 -11.47 19.20
C VAL A 81 43.72 -10.21 18.84
N VAL A 82 43.08 -9.23 18.20
CA VAL A 82 43.77 -8.04 17.67
C VAL A 82 43.62 -6.80 18.55
N TRP A 83 42.56 -6.70 19.34
CA TRP A 83 42.39 -5.63 20.32
C TRP A 83 41.44 -6.06 21.44
N ARG A 84 41.50 -5.37 22.58
CA ARG A 84 40.63 -5.55 23.75
C ARG A 84 40.03 -4.22 24.17
N GLU A 85 38.78 -4.25 24.60
CA GLU A 85 38.07 -3.15 25.24
C GLU A 85 37.52 -3.66 26.58
N ASP A 86 37.89 -2.98 27.67
CA ASP A 86 37.47 -3.37 29.01
C ASP A 86 36.02 -2.88 29.25
N GLY A 87 35.07 -3.80 29.23
CA GLY A 87 33.64 -3.51 29.37
C GLY A 87 33.19 -3.34 30.83
N SER A 88 32.18 -2.49 31.06
CA SER A 88 31.53 -2.37 32.38
C SER A 88 30.61 -3.57 32.68
N GLN A 89 30.68 -4.14 33.90
CA GLN A 89 29.82 -5.16 34.55
C GLN A 89 29.37 -6.42 33.76
N LYS A 90 29.62 -6.58 32.46
CA LYS A 90 29.11 -7.69 31.61
C LYS A 90 30.18 -8.57 30.93
N GLY A 91 31.46 -8.35 31.21
CA GLY A 91 32.60 -9.13 30.63
C GLY A 91 33.54 -8.28 29.77
N HIS A 92 34.61 -8.90 29.26
CA HIS A 92 35.60 -8.28 28.38
C HIS A 92 35.17 -8.37 26.91
N VAL A 93 35.50 -7.35 26.12
CA VAL A 93 35.19 -7.30 24.68
C VAL A 93 36.48 -7.42 23.88
N TYR A 94 36.50 -8.35 22.93
CA TYR A 94 37.65 -8.65 22.09
C TYR A 94 37.34 -8.49 20.61
N GLY A 95 38.27 -7.88 19.88
CA GLY A 95 38.31 -7.98 18.43
C GLY A 95 39.05 -9.24 18.01
N LEU A 96 38.39 -10.13 17.27
CA LEU A 96 39.01 -11.30 16.66
C LEU A 96 39.18 -11.06 15.17
N HIS A 97 40.38 -11.28 14.65
CA HIS A 97 40.67 -11.27 13.23
C HIS A 97 40.70 -12.70 12.68
N PHE A 98 39.98 -12.96 11.59
CA PHE A 98 40.03 -14.24 10.90
C PHE A 98 41.31 -14.35 10.08
N GLN A 99 42.11 -15.39 10.32
CA GLN A 99 43.42 -15.54 9.67
C GLN A 99 43.32 -16.16 8.27
N ASN A 100 42.42 -17.13 8.08
CA ASN A 100 42.23 -17.78 6.77
C ASN A 100 40.83 -18.39 6.67
N LEU A 101 39.88 -17.60 6.17
CA LEU A 101 38.53 -18.08 5.87
C LEU A 101 38.50 -18.68 4.46
N GLY A 102 38.30 -19.99 4.36
CA GLY A 102 37.99 -20.64 3.10
C GLY A 102 36.67 -20.13 2.50
N SER A 103 36.46 -20.32 1.20
CA SER A 103 35.26 -19.82 0.53
C SER A 103 33.98 -20.45 1.12
N SER A 104 33.99 -21.73 1.48
CA SER A 104 32.82 -22.39 2.09
C SER A 104 32.45 -21.79 3.45
N GLU A 105 33.43 -21.58 4.34
CA GLU A 105 33.20 -20.96 5.65
C GLU A 105 32.72 -19.51 5.51
N ARG A 106 33.24 -18.79 4.51
CA ARG A 106 32.89 -17.39 4.24
C ARG A 106 31.44 -17.24 3.77
N PHE A 107 31.00 -18.09 2.83
CA PHE A 107 29.60 -18.09 2.39
C PHE A 107 28.64 -18.50 3.51
N ALA A 108 28.98 -19.50 4.32
CA ALA A 108 28.17 -19.90 5.48
C ALA A 108 28.02 -18.76 6.51
N LEU A 109 29.10 -18.00 6.75
CA LEU A 109 29.07 -16.81 7.62
C LEU A 109 28.19 -15.71 7.03
N PHE A 110 28.30 -15.40 5.74
CA PHE A 110 27.47 -14.38 5.11
C PHE A 110 26.00 -14.76 5.03
N GLU A 111 25.71 -16.04 4.78
CA GLU A 111 24.35 -16.56 4.82
C GLU A 111 23.76 -16.40 6.23
N ALA A 112 24.55 -16.70 7.27
CA ALA A 112 24.16 -16.46 8.66
C ALA A 112 23.96 -14.97 9.00
N ILE A 113 24.70 -14.05 8.37
CA ILE A 113 24.62 -12.60 8.63
C ILE A 113 23.42 -11.97 7.92
N TYR A 114 23.12 -12.41 6.71
CA TYR A 114 22.19 -11.72 5.80
C TYR A 114 20.88 -12.49 5.57
N SER A 115 20.74 -13.72 6.04
CA SER A 115 19.45 -14.41 6.10
C SER A 115 18.55 -13.79 7.17
N ALA A 116 17.27 -13.63 6.84
CA ALA A 116 16.25 -13.19 7.79
C ALA A 116 15.79 -14.37 8.67
N PRO A 117 15.81 -14.28 10.01
CA PRO A 117 15.16 -15.28 10.83
C PRO A 117 13.65 -15.22 10.56
N ASN A 118 13.06 -16.34 10.16
CA ASN A 118 11.61 -16.54 10.00
C ASN A 118 10.88 -15.61 9.00
N GLY A 119 11.58 -15.05 8.01
CA GLY A 119 10.93 -14.30 6.92
C GLY A 119 10.45 -12.89 7.28
N GLU A 120 10.89 -12.32 8.41
CA GLU A 120 10.65 -10.92 8.73
C GLU A 120 11.67 -9.97 8.05
N PRO A 121 11.25 -8.80 7.55
CA PRO A 121 12.16 -7.78 7.05
C PRO A 121 13.07 -7.27 8.18
N GLN A 122 14.39 -7.48 8.04
CA GLN A 122 15.34 -7.07 9.08
C GLN A 122 15.56 -5.55 9.09
N ILE A 123 15.42 -4.93 10.26
CA ILE A 123 15.66 -3.50 10.51
C ILE A 123 17.16 -3.29 10.77
N PHE A 124 17.77 -2.36 10.06
CA PHE A 124 19.15 -1.90 10.30
C PHE A 124 19.08 -0.67 11.21
N GLU A 125 19.82 -0.65 12.33
CA GLU A 125 19.99 0.58 13.12
C GLU A 125 21.04 1.47 12.44
N GLU A 126 20.66 2.71 12.11
CA GLU A 126 21.55 3.74 11.57
C GLU A 126 22.51 4.25 12.65
N SER A 127 23.80 4.34 12.33
CA SER A 127 24.76 5.14 13.10
C SER A 127 24.73 6.59 12.61
N ALA A 128 24.63 7.54 13.53
CA ALA A 128 24.31 8.95 13.33
C ALA A 128 25.34 9.82 12.57
N ASP A 129 26.34 9.26 11.86
CA ASP A 129 27.48 10.03 11.34
C ASP A 129 27.76 9.93 9.82
N ASP A 130 26.92 9.26 9.02
CA ASP A 130 27.13 9.22 7.56
C ASP A 130 25.85 9.67 6.80
N GLU A 131 25.71 10.98 6.56
CA GLU A 131 24.79 11.54 5.57
C GLU A 131 25.29 11.21 4.15
N VAL A 132 25.03 9.99 3.69
CA VAL A 132 24.97 9.67 2.27
C VAL A 132 23.62 9.01 2.03
N GLU A 133 22.80 9.59 1.17
CA GLU A 133 21.50 9.06 0.74
C GLU A 133 21.66 7.61 0.24
N ILE A 134 21.45 6.64 1.14
CA ILE A 134 21.23 5.25 0.76
C ILE A 134 19.73 5.13 0.54
N ALA A 135 19.31 5.08 -0.72
CA ALA A 135 17.96 4.70 -1.09
C ALA A 135 17.59 3.40 -0.35
N SER A 136 16.67 3.49 0.62
CA SER A 136 16.26 2.37 1.45
C SER A 136 15.52 1.34 0.58
N ALA A 137 16.25 0.42 -0.04
CA ALA A 137 15.68 -0.76 -0.64
C ALA A 137 15.09 -1.64 0.49
N ALA A 138 13.86 -2.13 0.31
CA ALA A 138 13.28 -3.11 1.21
C ALA A 138 14.22 -4.33 1.33
N PRO A 139 14.35 -4.96 2.52
CA PRO A 139 15.20 -6.13 2.68
C PRO A 139 14.80 -7.22 1.68
N LEU A 140 15.82 -7.82 1.05
CA LEU A 140 15.64 -8.89 0.07
C LEU A 140 14.85 -10.04 0.71
N THR A 141 13.92 -10.62 -0.04
CA THR A 141 13.21 -11.82 0.42
C THR A 141 14.19 -13.00 0.57
N ALA A 142 13.83 -14.01 1.36
CA ALA A 142 14.69 -15.19 1.56
C ALA A 142 15.06 -15.89 0.23
N ALA A 143 14.14 -15.92 -0.75
CA ALA A 143 14.38 -16.48 -2.07
C ALA A 143 15.43 -15.67 -2.86
N TYR A 144 15.32 -14.34 -2.84
CA TYR A 144 16.27 -13.44 -3.47
C TYR A 144 17.65 -13.52 -2.80
N HIS A 145 17.69 -13.59 -1.48
CA HIS A 145 18.94 -13.78 -0.74
C HIS A 145 19.67 -15.07 -1.16
N ALA A 146 18.97 -16.20 -1.18
CA ALA A 146 19.55 -17.48 -1.60
C ALA A 146 20.03 -17.46 -3.07
N TYR A 147 19.26 -16.82 -3.96
CA TYR A 147 19.65 -16.62 -5.36
C TYR A 147 20.97 -15.85 -5.47
N TYR A 148 21.08 -14.72 -4.77
CA TYR A 148 22.26 -13.85 -4.83
C TYR A 148 23.51 -14.46 -4.20
N MET A 149 23.35 -15.25 -3.14
CA MET A 149 24.44 -16.02 -2.57
C MET A 149 24.98 -17.04 -3.58
N ARG A 150 24.08 -17.76 -4.27
CA ARG A 150 24.46 -18.77 -5.27
C ARG A 150 25.14 -18.16 -6.51
N ILE A 151 24.61 -17.07 -7.05
CA ILE A 151 25.17 -16.42 -8.24
C ILE A 151 26.56 -15.84 -7.94
N VAL A 152 26.74 -15.15 -6.81
CA VAL A 152 28.05 -14.57 -6.46
C VAL A 152 29.09 -15.65 -6.19
N ARG A 153 28.70 -16.77 -5.58
CA ARG A 153 29.58 -17.95 -5.43
C ARG A 153 30.05 -18.49 -6.78
N ARG A 154 29.17 -18.52 -7.78
CA ARG A 154 29.54 -18.93 -9.13
C ARG A 154 30.43 -17.90 -9.83
N ILE A 155 30.19 -16.61 -9.63
CA ILE A 155 31.07 -15.55 -10.12
C ILE A 155 32.48 -15.72 -9.53
N GLU A 156 32.61 -15.96 -8.22
CA GLU A 156 33.90 -16.23 -7.55
C GLU A 156 34.63 -17.39 -8.24
N GLN A 157 33.92 -18.50 -8.50
CA GLN A 157 34.49 -19.69 -9.12
C GLN A 157 34.88 -19.48 -10.59
N ALA A 158 33.99 -18.88 -11.38
CA ALA A 158 34.17 -18.69 -12.81
C ALA A 158 35.28 -17.68 -13.13
N HIS A 159 35.37 -16.59 -12.36
CA HIS A 159 36.32 -15.51 -12.59
C HIS A 159 37.54 -15.54 -11.67
N LYS A 160 37.60 -16.51 -10.75
CA LYS A 160 38.66 -16.62 -9.73
C LYS A 160 38.81 -15.31 -8.96
N LEU A 161 37.69 -14.74 -8.53
CA LEU A 161 37.69 -13.49 -7.78
C LEU A 161 38.49 -13.65 -6.49
N SER A 162 39.16 -12.56 -6.06
CA SER A 162 39.78 -12.55 -4.76
C SER A 162 38.71 -12.63 -3.66
N PRO A 163 39.02 -13.20 -2.49
CA PRO A 163 38.13 -13.15 -1.34
C PRO A 163 37.58 -11.76 -1.05
N LEU A 164 38.44 -10.74 -1.16
CA LEU A 164 38.08 -9.34 -0.92
C LEU A 164 37.04 -8.83 -1.93
N ASP A 165 37.17 -9.19 -3.20
CA ASP A 165 36.25 -8.75 -4.25
C ASP A 165 34.88 -9.43 -4.14
N THR A 166 34.87 -10.71 -3.76
CA THR A 166 33.64 -11.44 -3.44
C THR A 166 32.89 -10.78 -2.29
N ASP A 167 33.60 -10.37 -1.23
CA ASP A 167 33.02 -9.70 -0.07
C ASP A 167 32.43 -8.33 -0.44
N ARG A 168 33.17 -7.55 -1.24
CA ARG A 168 32.70 -6.24 -1.74
C ARG A 168 31.43 -6.40 -2.59
N LEU A 169 31.36 -7.42 -3.43
CA LEU A 169 30.22 -7.70 -4.29
C LEU A 169 28.99 -8.14 -3.49
N LEU A 170 29.16 -9.05 -2.53
CA LEU A 170 28.09 -9.47 -1.61
C LEU A 170 27.58 -8.30 -0.78
N TYR A 171 28.46 -7.45 -0.27
CA TYR A 171 28.08 -6.27 0.50
C TYR A 171 27.29 -5.26 -0.36
N ALA A 172 27.79 -4.94 -1.55
CA ALA A 172 27.10 -4.02 -2.47
C ALA A 172 25.68 -4.51 -2.81
N ARG A 173 25.50 -5.82 -3.03
CA ARG A 173 24.20 -6.39 -3.36
C ARG A 173 23.29 -6.59 -2.14
N LEU A 174 23.74 -7.34 -1.14
CA LEU A 174 22.91 -7.79 -0.01
C LEU A 174 22.67 -6.70 1.03
N HIS A 175 23.62 -5.79 1.23
CA HIS A 175 23.50 -4.72 2.22
C HIS A 175 23.04 -3.40 1.62
N ARG A 176 23.63 -2.97 0.49
CA ARG A 176 23.25 -1.68 -0.14
C ARG A 176 22.10 -1.81 -1.15
N GLY A 177 21.62 -3.02 -1.42
CA GLY A 177 20.52 -3.26 -2.37
C GLY A 177 20.86 -2.88 -3.81
N ARG A 178 22.14 -2.62 -4.13
CA ARG A 178 22.54 -2.18 -5.48
C ARG A 178 22.29 -3.27 -6.50
N PRO A 179 21.85 -2.96 -7.73
CA PRO A 179 21.76 -3.94 -8.80
C PRO A 179 23.11 -4.64 -9.00
N LEU A 180 23.11 -5.97 -9.09
CA LEU A 180 24.34 -6.76 -9.14
C LEU A 180 25.23 -6.33 -10.31
N ARG A 181 24.62 -6.02 -11.46
CA ARG A 181 25.30 -5.54 -12.67
C ARG A 181 26.11 -4.27 -12.44
N GLU A 182 25.48 -3.26 -11.86
CA GLU A 182 26.10 -1.98 -11.52
C GLU A 182 27.24 -2.18 -10.52
N ALA A 183 27.02 -3.03 -9.51
CA ALA A 183 28.03 -3.33 -8.50
C ALA A 183 29.30 -3.96 -9.09
N ILE A 184 29.19 -4.86 -10.09
CA ILE A 184 30.35 -5.50 -10.73
C ILE A 184 31.22 -4.45 -11.44
N VAL A 185 30.60 -3.51 -12.16
CA VAL A 185 31.30 -2.46 -12.92
C VAL A 185 31.91 -1.42 -11.98
N GLU A 186 31.14 -0.92 -11.00
CA GLU A 186 31.61 0.08 -10.04
C GLU A 186 32.79 -0.41 -9.19
N LEU A 187 32.80 -1.69 -8.83
CA LEU A 187 33.89 -2.29 -8.05
C LEU A 187 35.15 -2.54 -8.89
N GLY A 188 35.09 -2.32 -10.20
CA GLY A 188 36.20 -2.50 -11.13
C GLY A 188 36.49 -3.97 -11.46
N LEU A 189 35.53 -4.87 -11.23
CA LEU A 189 35.70 -6.31 -11.51
C LEU A 189 35.67 -6.61 -13.01
N CYS A 190 34.93 -5.82 -13.77
CA CYS A 190 34.92 -5.83 -15.23
C CYS A 190 34.57 -4.44 -15.77
N THR A 191 34.84 -4.18 -17.05
CA THR A 191 34.35 -2.98 -17.73
C THR A 191 32.94 -3.21 -18.27
N GLU A 192 32.22 -2.13 -18.56
CA GLU A 192 30.87 -2.22 -19.13
C GLU A 192 30.86 -2.97 -20.48
N GLU A 193 31.90 -2.80 -21.31
CA GLU A 193 32.00 -3.52 -22.59
C GLU A 193 32.28 -5.02 -22.42
N ALA A 194 32.85 -5.44 -21.29
CA ALA A 194 33.22 -6.83 -21.02
C ALA A 194 32.17 -7.58 -20.17
N LEU A 195 31.12 -6.89 -19.73
CA LEU A 195 30.16 -7.40 -18.76
C LEU A 195 29.36 -8.61 -19.26
N ASP A 196 28.95 -8.62 -20.53
CA ASP A 196 28.21 -9.75 -21.10
C ASP A 196 29.07 -11.02 -21.17
N ALA A 197 30.33 -10.86 -21.56
CA ALA A 197 31.32 -11.95 -21.58
C ALA A 197 31.64 -12.43 -20.16
N PHE A 198 31.72 -11.50 -19.21
CA PHE A 198 31.88 -11.80 -17.79
C PHE A 198 30.71 -12.66 -17.29
N MET A 199 29.48 -12.18 -17.42
CA MET A 199 28.28 -12.90 -16.95
C MET A 199 28.05 -14.24 -17.65
N THR A 200 28.42 -14.35 -18.92
CA THR A 200 28.35 -15.61 -19.69
C THR A 200 29.21 -16.71 -19.08
N ALA A 201 30.39 -16.38 -18.54
CA ALA A 201 31.31 -17.37 -17.97
C ALA A 201 30.77 -18.02 -16.68
N VAL A 202 29.81 -17.40 -16.00
CA VAL A 202 29.22 -17.87 -14.73
C VAL A 202 28.50 -19.21 -14.89
N PHE A 203 27.73 -19.35 -15.98
CA PHE A 203 26.96 -20.56 -16.29
C PHE A 203 27.42 -21.25 -17.56
N ASN A 204 28.36 -20.66 -18.30
CA ASN A 204 28.71 -21.07 -19.66
C ASN A 204 27.48 -21.09 -20.60
N VAL A 205 26.56 -20.15 -20.36
CA VAL A 205 25.34 -19.90 -21.14
C VAL A 205 25.36 -18.41 -21.47
N PRO A 206 25.11 -18.00 -22.72
CA PRO A 206 25.23 -16.59 -23.08
C PRO A 206 24.26 -15.73 -22.28
N TYR A 207 24.76 -14.63 -21.75
CA TYR A 207 23.98 -13.65 -20.99
C TYR A 207 23.13 -12.78 -21.93
N ILE A 208 21.97 -12.33 -21.45
CA ILE A 208 21.12 -11.37 -22.14
C ILE A 208 20.63 -10.29 -21.16
N ASP A 209 20.88 -9.02 -21.49
CA ASP A 209 20.28 -7.89 -20.80
C ASP A 209 18.88 -7.61 -21.37
N LEU A 210 17.84 -7.86 -20.56
CA LEU A 210 16.43 -7.66 -20.94
C LEU A 210 15.99 -6.19 -20.88
N SER A 211 16.78 -5.29 -20.29
CA SER A 211 16.52 -3.85 -20.36
C SER A 211 16.75 -3.30 -21.78
N ILE A 212 17.68 -3.92 -22.51
CA ILE A 212 18.03 -3.61 -23.90
C ILE A 212 17.24 -4.53 -24.85
N ASN A 213 17.27 -5.84 -24.60
CA ASN A 213 16.59 -6.85 -25.41
C ASN A 213 15.21 -7.15 -24.84
N ARG A 214 14.26 -6.24 -25.08
CA ARG A 214 12.89 -6.42 -24.60
C ARG A 214 12.23 -7.64 -25.26
N PRO A 215 11.48 -8.45 -24.50
CA PRO A 215 10.76 -9.58 -25.06
C PRO A 215 9.61 -9.16 -25.98
N ASP A 216 9.42 -9.90 -27.05
CA ASP A 216 8.32 -9.76 -28.00
C ASP A 216 7.05 -10.37 -27.42
N THR A 217 5.94 -9.62 -27.44
CA THR A 217 4.63 -10.06 -26.94
C THR A 217 4.07 -11.27 -27.69
N ASN A 218 4.51 -11.51 -28.93
CA ASN A 218 4.06 -12.64 -29.75
C ASN A 218 4.68 -13.99 -29.35
N THR A 219 5.61 -14.01 -28.40
CA THR A 219 6.34 -15.23 -28.02
C THR A 219 5.74 -15.96 -26.82
N THR A 220 4.81 -15.33 -26.10
CA THR A 220 4.18 -15.86 -24.86
C THR A 220 3.40 -17.15 -25.06
N ASP A 221 2.98 -17.46 -26.29
CA ASP A 221 2.21 -18.68 -26.60
C ASP A 221 3.02 -19.95 -26.42
N ASN A 222 4.34 -19.83 -26.47
CA ASN A 222 5.25 -20.95 -26.31
C ASN A 222 5.45 -21.33 -24.85
N ILE A 223 5.24 -20.39 -23.92
CA ILE A 223 5.49 -20.58 -22.48
C ILE A 223 4.33 -19.97 -21.67
N PRO A 224 3.44 -20.77 -21.08
CA PRO A 224 2.37 -20.28 -20.21
C PRO A 224 2.87 -19.49 -18.99
N LEU A 225 2.10 -18.49 -18.54
CA LEU A 225 2.43 -17.64 -17.39
C LEU A 225 2.78 -18.45 -16.13
N GLY A 226 2.02 -19.51 -15.82
CA GLY A 226 2.31 -20.34 -14.64
C GLY A 226 3.70 -20.98 -14.66
N ILE A 227 4.20 -21.33 -15.85
CA ILE A 227 5.56 -21.84 -16.03
C ILE A 227 6.57 -20.68 -15.97
N ALA A 228 6.27 -19.56 -16.64
CA ALA A 228 7.10 -18.36 -16.63
C ALA A 228 7.38 -17.86 -15.20
N THR A 229 6.34 -17.73 -14.39
CA THR A 229 6.44 -17.25 -13.00
C THR A 229 7.10 -18.26 -12.08
N THR A 230 6.79 -19.56 -12.19
CA THR A 230 7.37 -20.58 -11.30
C THR A 230 8.83 -20.87 -11.63
N GLY A 231 9.18 -20.89 -12.92
CA GLY A 231 10.52 -21.19 -13.41
C GLY A 231 11.43 -19.97 -13.56
N TYR A 232 10.94 -18.76 -13.30
CA TYR A 232 11.63 -17.49 -13.58
C TYR A 232 12.25 -17.49 -14.99
N ILE A 233 11.36 -17.67 -15.98
CA ILE A 233 11.71 -17.67 -17.41
C ILE A 233 10.82 -16.74 -18.20
N VAL A 234 11.34 -16.18 -19.28
CA VAL A 234 10.57 -15.37 -20.23
C VAL A 234 11.00 -15.67 -21.67
N PRO A 235 10.07 -15.98 -22.60
CA PRO A 235 10.40 -16.08 -24.01
C PRO A 235 10.71 -14.68 -24.55
N VAL A 236 11.82 -14.51 -25.27
CA VAL A 236 12.33 -13.20 -25.71
C VAL A 236 11.95 -12.91 -27.14
N LYS A 237 12.44 -13.70 -28.10
CA LYS A 237 12.21 -13.48 -29.54
C LYS A 237 12.52 -14.73 -30.35
N PHE A 238 12.11 -14.75 -31.61
CA PHE A 238 12.55 -15.75 -32.57
C PHE A 238 13.76 -15.27 -33.35
N VAL A 239 14.78 -16.12 -33.50
CA VAL A 239 15.95 -15.89 -34.35
C VAL A 239 16.24 -17.19 -35.10
N ASP A 240 16.25 -17.16 -36.43
CA ASP A 240 16.54 -18.32 -37.29
C ASP A 240 15.74 -19.60 -36.91
N ASP A 241 14.43 -19.44 -36.68
CA ASP A 241 13.50 -20.52 -36.26
C ASP A 241 13.83 -21.16 -34.90
N LYS A 242 14.60 -20.43 -34.06
CA LYS A 242 14.85 -20.76 -32.66
C LYS A 242 14.17 -19.76 -31.74
N LEU A 243 13.51 -20.25 -30.70
CA LEU A 243 12.97 -19.42 -29.63
C LEU A 243 14.08 -19.12 -28.62
N ILE A 244 14.45 -17.85 -28.50
CA ILE A 244 15.35 -17.39 -27.43
C ILE A 244 14.54 -17.30 -26.14
N VAL A 245 14.99 -17.97 -25.08
CA VAL A 245 14.34 -17.93 -23.75
C VAL A 245 15.34 -17.46 -22.72
N ALA A 246 15.00 -16.39 -22.01
CA ALA A 246 15.79 -15.88 -20.90
C ALA A 246 15.37 -16.56 -19.59
N MET A 247 16.35 -16.97 -18.79
CA MET A 247 16.14 -17.74 -17.57
C MET A 247 17.03 -17.22 -16.43
N ALA A 248 16.44 -17.08 -15.24
CA ALA A 248 17.16 -16.63 -14.05
C ALA A 248 18.18 -17.66 -13.53
N ASP A 249 17.87 -18.95 -13.68
CA ASP A 249 18.76 -20.05 -13.30
C ASP A 249 18.87 -21.11 -14.40
N PRO A 250 19.87 -21.03 -15.30
CA PRO A 250 20.05 -21.99 -16.38
C PRO A 250 20.33 -23.45 -15.95
N LEU A 251 20.38 -23.74 -14.65
CA LEU A 251 20.63 -25.08 -14.10
C LEU A 251 19.38 -25.75 -13.54
N ASP A 252 18.23 -25.09 -13.59
CA ASP A 252 16.95 -25.71 -13.27
C ASP A 252 16.53 -26.64 -14.43
N LEU A 253 17.10 -27.83 -14.40
CA LEU A 253 16.88 -28.90 -15.38
C LEU A 253 15.39 -29.26 -15.53
N PRO A 254 14.59 -29.39 -14.44
CA PRO A 254 13.15 -29.61 -14.57
C PRO A 254 12.43 -28.56 -15.41
N THR A 255 12.72 -27.27 -15.20
CA THR A 255 12.12 -26.18 -15.98
C THR A 255 12.61 -26.23 -17.43
N LEU A 256 13.89 -26.52 -17.67
CA LEU A 256 14.44 -26.70 -19.02
C LEU A 256 13.76 -27.85 -19.79
N ASP A 257 13.62 -29.02 -19.16
CA ASP A 257 12.95 -30.17 -19.76
C ASP A 257 11.49 -29.85 -20.10
N LEU A 258 10.80 -29.10 -19.24
CA LEU A 258 9.43 -28.67 -19.45
C LEU A 258 9.28 -27.73 -20.66
N ILE A 259 10.22 -26.78 -20.82
CA ILE A 259 10.25 -25.85 -21.97
C ILE A 259 10.55 -26.63 -23.25
N LEU A 260 11.54 -27.52 -23.22
CA LEU A 260 11.95 -28.33 -24.36
C LEU A 260 10.84 -29.28 -24.82
N LEU A 261 10.09 -29.87 -23.88
CA LEU A 261 8.97 -30.77 -24.19
C LEU A 261 7.78 -30.04 -24.83
N ARG A 262 7.56 -28.76 -24.46
CA ARG A 262 6.41 -27.98 -24.93
C ARG A 262 6.68 -27.11 -26.14
N SER A 263 7.90 -26.60 -26.26
CA SER A 263 8.25 -25.75 -27.39
C SER A 263 8.21 -26.56 -28.68
N LYS A 264 7.44 -26.09 -29.65
CA LYS A 264 7.43 -26.66 -31.00
C LYS A 264 8.66 -26.26 -31.81
N HIS A 265 9.48 -25.35 -31.27
CA HIS A 265 10.65 -24.78 -31.90
C HIS A 265 11.91 -25.16 -31.13
N LYS A 266 13.07 -25.09 -31.79
CA LYS A 266 14.35 -25.23 -31.12
C LYS A 266 14.50 -24.10 -30.10
N VAL A 267 14.87 -24.41 -28.87
CA VAL A 267 15.00 -23.42 -27.80
C VAL A 267 16.46 -23.11 -27.58
N GLU A 268 16.80 -21.83 -27.51
CA GLU A 268 18.13 -21.35 -27.14
C GLU A 268 18.01 -20.59 -25.82
N ILE A 269 18.67 -21.12 -24.78
CA ILE A 269 18.62 -20.56 -23.44
C ILE A 269 19.64 -19.43 -23.31
N ARG A 270 19.21 -18.34 -22.69
CA ARG A 270 20.04 -17.22 -22.28
C ARG A 270 19.90 -17.01 -20.78
N PHE A 271 21.00 -16.64 -20.14
CA PHE A 271 21.00 -16.28 -18.73
C PHE A 271 20.60 -14.80 -18.58
N ALA A 272 19.69 -14.49 -17.65
CA ALA A 272 19.32 -13.12 -17.28
C ALA A 272 19.17 -13.00 -15.76
N LEU A 273 19.23 -11.79 -15.20
CA LEU A 273 19.04 -11.60 -13.76
C LEU A 273 17.56 -11.80 -13.36
N ILE A 274 17.31 -12.31 -12.16
CA ILE A 274 15.95 -12.65 -11.70
C ILE A 274 14.99 -11.45 -11.74
N GLU A 275 15.44 -10.24 -11.39
CA GLU A 275 14.63 -9.03 -11.45
C GLU A 275 14.28 -8.62 -12.88
N GLU A 276 15.23 -8.83 -13.81
CA GLU A 276 15.05 -8.53 -15.23
C GLU A 276 14.00 -9.47 -15.81
N VAL A 277 14.03 -10.76 -15.42
CA VAL A 277 13.06 -11.77 -15.86
C VAL A 277 11.69 -11.53 -15.24
N GLU A 278 11.57 -11.29 -13.93
CA GLU A 278 10.28 -10.99 -13.29
C GLU A 278 9.62 -9.77 -13.91
N LYS A 279 10.37 -8.68 -14.07
CA LYS A 279 9.88 -7.47 -14.71
C LYS A 279 9.44 -7.72 -16.15
N ALA A 280 10.20 -8.51 -16.90
CA ALA A 280 9.86 -8.91 -18.26
C ALA A 280 8.60 -9.80 -18.30
N ILE A 281 8.42 -10.71 -17.35
CA ILE A 281 7.19 -11.51 -17.22
C ILE A 281 6.00 -10.57 -16.99
N ASP A 282 6.12 -9.62 -16.05
CA ASP A 282 5.06 -8.68 -15.77
C ASP A 282 4.70 -7.84 -17.00
N GLU A 283 5.70 -7.29 -17.70
CA GLU A 283 5.49 -6.46 -18.88
C GLU A 283 4.80 -7.24 -20.01
N VAL A 284 5.25 -8.47 -20.28
CA VAL A 284 4.85 -9.24 -21.46
C VAL A 284 3.56 -10.03 -21.21
N TYR A 285 3.38 -10.59 -20.01
CA TYR A 285 2.19 -11.37 -19.65
C TYR A 285 1.02 -10.52 -19.10
N HIS A 286 1.28 -9.38 -18.47
CA HIS A 286 0.20 -8.45 -18.12
C HIS A 286 -0.19 -7.53 -19.29
N GLY A 287 0.73 -7.26 -20.23
CA GLY A 287 0.42 -6.62 -21.52
C GLY A 287 -0.41 -7.50 -22.47
N THR A 288 -0.27 -8.83 -22.41
CA THR A 288 -0.98 -9.79 -23.28
C THR A 288 -2.42 -10.12 -22.87
N THR A 289 -2.97 -9.52 -21.81
CA THR A 289 -4.44 -9.58 -21.60
C THR A 289 -5.23 -8.93 -22.74
N LEU A 290 -4.59 -8.06 -23.55
CA LEU A 290 -5.19 -7.53 -24.77
C LEU A 290 -5.06 -8.50 -25.96
N HIS A 291 -3.88 -9.11 -26.19
CA HIS A 291 -3.69 -10.02 -27.33
C HIS A 291 -4.39 -11.39 -27.19
N SER A 292 -4.56 -11.88 -25.97
CA SER A 292 -5.37 -13.07 -25.68
C SER A 292 -6.87 -12.81 -25.86
N VAL A 293 -7.30 -11.56 -25.63
CA VAL A 293 -8.65 -11.09 -25.96
C VAL A 293 -8.81 -10.86 -27.47
N ASP A 294 -7.82 -10.28 -28.16
CA ASP A 294 -7.84 -10.13 -29.63
C ASP A 294 -7.91 -11.49 -30.34
N ARG A 295 -7.22 -12.52 -29.82
CA ARG A 295 -7.31 -13.89 -30.34
C ARG A 295 -8.65 -14.58 -30.02
N LEU A 296 -9.27 -14.29 -28.87
CA LEU A 296 -10.67 -14.70 -28.62
C LEU A 296 -11.64 -14.02 -29.58
N LEU A 297 -11.42 -12.73 -29.89
CA LEU A 297 -12.23 -11.96 -30.83
C LEU A 297 -12.11 -12.50 -32.26
N GLN A 298 -10.92 -12.90 -32.69
CA GLN A 298 -10.70 -13.56 -33.99
C GLN A 298 -11.36 -14.94 -34.11
N GLY A 299 -11.67 -15.61 -32.99
CA GLY A 299 -12.38 -16.88 -32.95
C GLY A 299 -13.91 -16.76 -32.84
N MET A 300 -14.47 -15.55 -32.74
CA MET A 300 -15.90 -15.31 -32.66
C MET A 300 -16.54 -15.19 -34.05
N PRO A 301 -17.66 -15.88 -34.34
CA PRO A 301 -18.42 -15.63 -35.56
C PRO A 301 -18.94 -14.19 -35.53
N GLY A 302 -18.51 -13.35 -36.48
CA GLY A 302 -18.94 -11.95 -36.62
C GLY A 302 -17.86 -10.87 -36.42
N ALA A 303 -16.60 -11.24 -36.16
CA ALA A 303 -15.50 -10.27 -35.98
C ALA A 303 -14.84 -9.78 -37.30
N ALA A 304 -15.63 -9.57 -38.35
CA ALA A 304 -15.17 -8.85 -39.54
C ALA A 304 -15.46 -7.34 -39.36
N PRO A 305 -14.56 -6.42 -39.74
CA PRO A 305 -14.76 -4.97 -39.55
C PRO A 305 -15.84 -4.34 -40.47
N ASP A 306 -16.40 -5.09 -41.42
CA ASP A 306 -17.18 -4.54 -42.55
C ASP A 306 -18.68 -4.93 -42.51
N SER A 307 -19.33 -4.72 -41.37
CA SER A 307 -20.79 -4.68 -41.31
C SER A 307 -21.27 -3.56 -40.39
N ILE A 308 -21.14 -2.33 -40.88
CA ILE A 308 -21.98 -1.22 -40.41
C ILE A 308 -23.31 -1.36 -41.16
N GLY A 309 -24.27 -2.01 -40.51
CA GLY A 309 -25.63 -2.17 -40.99
C GLY A 309 -26.52 -2.54 -39.82
N GLU A 310 -27.30 -1.54 -39.39
CA GLU A 310 -28.60 -1.56 -38.72
C GLU A 310 -28.98 -2.69 -37.74
N GLU A 311 -29.58 -2.25 -36.64
CA GLU A 311 -30.23 -3.01 -35.56
C GLU A 311 -29.34 -3.53 -34.44
N GLY A 312 -29.73 -3.17 -33.20
CA GLY A 312 -29.17 -3.70 -31.97
C GLY A 312 -29.51 -5.18 -31.84
N GLY A 313 -28.70 -6.02 -32.50
CA GLY A 313 -28.76 -7.46 -32.37
C GLY A 313 -28.57 -7.88 -30.91
N GLU A 314 -29.67 -8.28 -30.29
CA GLU A 314 -29.68 -9.07 -29.09
C GLU A 314 -28.79 -10.30 -29.33
N VAL A 315 -27.79 -10.51 -28.46
CA VAL A 315 -27.19 -11.83 -28.36
C VAL A 315 -28.26 -12.72 -27.71
N GLU A 316 -29.12 -13.32 -28.54
CA GLU A 316 -30.32 -14.09 -28.11
C GLU A 316 -29.98 -15.42 -27.44
N ASP A 317 -28.75 -15.93 -27.55
CA ASP A 317 -28.37 -17.19 -26.90
C ASP A 317 -27.64 -16.96 -25.56
N LEU A 318 -28.39 -17.16 -24.47
CA LEU A 318 -27.89 -17.20 -23.09
C LEU A 318 -26.76 -18.20 -22.88
N GLU A 319 -26.77 -19.32 -23.62
CA GLU A 319 -25.75 -20.35 -23.50
C GLU A 319 -24.41 -19.87 -24.07
N THR A 320 -24.45 -19.22 -25.23
CA THR A 320 -23.28 -18.55 -25.84
C THR A 320 -22.72 -17.47 -24.93
N LEU A 321 -23.56 -16.60 -24.35
CA LEU A 321 -23.09 -15.57 -23.41
C LEU A 321 -22.42 -16.14 -22.16
N ARG A 322 -22.95 -17.24 -21.62
CA ARG A 322 -22.34 -17.95 -20.49
C ARG A 322 -20.97 -18.51 -20.87
N LYS A 323 -20.88 -19.23 -22.00
CA LYS A 323 -19.61 -19.78 -22.53
C LYS A 323 -18.55 -18.68 -22.71
N LEU A 324 -18.95 -17.52 -23.25
CA LEU A 324 -18.06 -16.38 -23.43
C LEU A 324 -17.65 -15.73 -22.10
N SER A 325 -18.57 -15.62 -21.14
CA SER A 325 -18.25 -15.08 -19.81
C SER A 325 -17.35 -16.00 -18.98
N ASP A 326 -17.42 -17.31 -19.22
CA ASP A 326 -16.58 -18.33 -18.58
C ASP A 326 -15.27 -18.56 -19.34
N ALA A 327 -15.08 -17.91 -20.50
CA ALA A 327 -13.82 -17.95 -21.22
C ALA A 327 -12.69 -17.42 -20.33
N THR A 328 -11.62 -18.21 -20.20
CA THR A 328 -10.50 -17.92 -19.28
C THR A 328 -9.97 -16.48 -19.38
N PRO A 329 -9.81 -15.87 -20.57
CA PRO A 329 -9.35 -14.48 -20.65
C PRO A 329 -10.36 -13.43 -20.13
N ILE A 330 -11.67 -13.66 -20.25
CA ILE A 330 -12.69 -12.75 -19.68
C ILE A 330 -12.68 -12.84 -18.15
N VAL A 331 -12.58 -14.07 -17.63
CA VAL A 331 -12.44 -14.31 -16.18
C VAL A 331 -11.18 -13.61 -15.65
N GLN A 332 -10.03 -13.82 -16.31
CA GLN A 332 -8.76 -13.17 -15.95
C GLN A 332 -8.84 -11.64 -16.05
N LEU A 333 -9.45 -11.09 -17.10
CA LEU A 333 -9.63 -9.64 -17.25
C LEU A 333 -10.39 -9.04 -16.07
N VAL A 334 -11.52 -9.65 -15.69
CA VAL A 334 -12.34 -9.18 -14.55
C VAL A 334 -11.57 -9.34 -13.24
N GLU A 335 -10.90 -10.47 -13.02
CA GLU A 335 -10.09 -10.70 -11.82
C GLU A 335 -8.92 -9.72 -11.69
N THR A 336 -8.15 -9.51 -12.77
CA THR A 336 -7.05 -8.54 -12.79
C THR A 336 -7.59 -7.13 -12.53
N MET A 337 -8.71 -6.74 -13.17
CA MET A 337 -9.32 -5.44 -12.93
C MET A 337 -9.68 -5.23 -11.44
N LEU A 338 -10.26 -6.25 -10.80
CA LEU A 338 -10.59 -6.20 -9.37
C LEU A 338 -9.35 -6.15 -8.48
N ARG A 339 -8.32 -6.95 -8.79
CA ARG A 339 -7.04 -6.98 -8.05
C ARG A 339 -6.32 -5.63 -8.16
N THR A 340 -6.20 -5.08 -9.35
CA THR A 340 -5.59 -3.76 -9.58
C THR A 340 -6.34 -2.67 -8.82
N ALA A 341 -7.69 -2.74 -8.75
CA ALA A 341 -8.46 -1.79 -7.97
C ALA A 341 -8.14 -1.86 -6.45
N VAL A 342 -7.96 -3.06 -5.91
CA VAL A 342 -7.55 -3.26 -4.50
C VAL A 342 -6.13 -2.75 -4.27
N GLU A 343 -5.18 -3.08 -5.15
CA GLU A 343 -3.79 -2.61 -5.08
C GLU A 343 -3.70 -1.08 -5.12
N TYR A 344 -4.51 -0.45 -5.97
CA TYR A 344 -4.57 1.01 -6.13
C TYR A 344 -5.41 1.68 -5.02
N ARG A 345 -5.96 0.90 -4.08
CA ARG A 345 -6.84 1.36 -3.00
C ARG A 345 -8.05 2.15 -3.50
N ALA A 346 -8.62 1.71 -4.62
CA ALA A 346 -9.83 2.31 -5.19
C ALA A 346 -11.05 2.04 -4.30
N SER A 347 -11.91 3.05 -4.13
CA SER A 347 -13.19 2.87 -3.43
C SER A 347 -14.28 2.30 -4.35
N ASP A 348 -14.24 2.65 -5.63
CA ASP A 348 -15.22 2.25 -6.62
C ASP A 348 -14.55 1.97 -7.96
N ILE A 349 -15.04 0.97 -8.70
CA ILE A 349 -14.75 0.72 -10.12
C ILE A 349 -16.00 1.09 -10.91
N HIS A 350 -15.82 1.86 -11.98
CA HIS A 350 -16.86 2.26 -12.90
C HIS A 350 -16.58 1.66 -14.28
N LEU A 351 -17.51 0.87 -14.81
CA LEU A 351 -17.52 0.41 -16.19
C LEU A 351 -18.66 1.12 -16.92
N GLU A 352 -18.31 1.99 -17.85
CA GLU A 352 -19.25 2.88 -18.52
C GLU A 352 -19.22 2.58 -20.03
N PRO A 353 -20.28 2.00 -20.60
CA PRO A 353 -20.34 1.73 -22.03
C PRO A 353 -20.53 3.04 -22.80
N TYR A 354 -19.74 3.22 -23.85
CA TYR A 354 -19.89 4.22 -24.88
C TYR A 354 -20.21 3.53 -26.21
N TYR A 355 -20.40 4.32 -27.27
CA TYR A 355 -20.73 3.81 -28.59
C TYR A 355 -19.65 2.85 -29.13
N ASP A 356 -18.37 3.22 -29.01
CA ASP A 356 -17.22 2.53 -29.61
C ASP A 356 -16.38 1.72 -28.60
N SER A 357 -16.58 1.94 -27.32
CA SER A 357 -15.67 1.46 -26.27
C SER A 357 -16.37 1.35 -24.91
N VAL A 358 -15.75 0.68 -23.95
CA VAL A 358 -16.16 0.70 -22.54
C VAL A 358 -15.07 1.40 -21.74
N ARG A 359 -15.43 2.48 -21.08
CA ARG A 359 -14.49 3.23 -20.23
C ARG A 359 -14.44 2.61 -18.85
N VAL A 360 -13.24 2.29 -18.37
CA VAL A 360 -13.00 1.77 -17.02
C VAL A 360 -12.32 2.86 -16.18
N ARG A 361 -13.01 3.31 -15.12
CA ARG A 361 -12.49 4.32 -14.20
C ARG A 361 -12.45 3.81 -12.78
N PHE A 362 -11.39 4.12 -12.03
CA PHE A 362 -11.35 3.87 -10.59
C PHE A 362 -11.55 5.17 -9.84
N ARG A 363 -12.24 5.12 -8.70
CA ARG A 363 -12.28 6.23 -7.75
C ARG A 363 -11.10 6.08 -6.79
N LEU A 364 -10.05 6.87 -7.04
CA LEU A 364 -8.85 6.93 -6.20
C LEU A 364 -8.93 8.19 -5.34
N ASP A 365 -8.90 8.05 -4.02
CA ASP A 365 -8.97 9.16 -3.07
C ASP A 365 -10.12 10.15 -3.36
N GLY A 366 -11.28 9.61 -3.76
CA GLY A 366 -12.50 10.37 -4.06
C GLY A 366 -12.60 10.89 -5.49
N VAL A 367 -11.53 10.82 -6.29
CA VAL A 367 -11.49 11.33 -7.68
C VAL A 367 -11.52 10.18 -8.68
N LEU A 368 -12.34 10.30 -9.73
CA LEU A 368 -12.39 9.32 -10.82
C LEU A 368 -11.18 9.49 -11.74
N GLN A 369 -10.46 8.40 -11.96
CA GLN A 369 -9.31 8.30 -12.86
C GLN A 369 -9.61 7.26 -13.92
N GLU A 370 -9.43 7.61 -15.20
CA GLU A 370 -9.53 6.64 -16.30
C GLU A 370 -8.31 5.73 -16.27
N ILE A 371 -8.54 4.44 -16.10
CA ILE A 371 -7.50 3.43 -16.00
C ILE A 371 -7.23 2.81 -17.37
N ARG A 372 -8.31 2.54 -18.12
CA ARG A 372 -8.25 2.01 -19.48
C ARG A 372 -9.59 2.11 -20.20
N ARG A 373 -9.56 1.82 -21.49
CA ARG A 373 -10.73 1.51 -22.31
C ARG A 373 -10.68 0.06 -22.75
N LEU A 374 -11.84 -0.58 -22.78
CA LEU A 374 -12.03 -1.93 -23.31
C LEU A 374 -12.72 -1.85 -24.68
N PRO A 375 -12.41 -2.77 -25.61
CA PRO A 375 -13.13 -2.87 -26.88
C PRO A 375 -14.63 -3.13 -26.68
N ARG A 376 -15.48 -2.55 -27.53
CA ARG A 376 -16.93 -2.75 -27.45
C ARG A 376 -17.39 -4.22 -27.62
N PRO A 377 -16.75 -5.08 -28.42
CA PRO A 377 -17.21 -6.46 -28.60
C PRO A 377 -17.14 -7.34 -27.34
N ILE A 378 -16.19 -7.10 -26.42
CA ILE A 378 -16.07 -7.91 -25.19
C ILE A 378 -17.02 -7.48 -24.07
N TYR A 379 -17.64 -6.31 -24.21
CA TYR A 379 -18.53 -5.73 -23.22
C TYR A 379 -19.60 -6.71 -22.70
N PRO A 380 -20.36 -7.44 -23.55
CA PRO A 380 -21.43 -8.32 -23.05
C PRO A 380 -20.90 -9.45 -22.16
N ALA A 381 -19.73 -10.00 -22.49
CA ALA A 381 -19.10 -11.06 -21.72
C ALA A 381 -18.60 -10.55 -20.36
N VAL A 382 -18.02 -9.35 -20.32
CA VAL A 382 -17.56 -8.69 -19.07
C VAL A 382 -18.73 -8.42 -18.13
N ILE A 383 -19.83 -7.85 -18.64
CA ILE A 383 -21.03 -7.57 -17.83
C ILE A 383 -21.66 -8.86 -17.31
N SER A 384 -21.79 -9.88 -18.17
CA SER A 384 -22.30 -11.20 -17.78
C SER A 384 -21.46 -11.82 -16.67
N ARG A 385 -20.13 -11.80 -16.81
CA ARG A 385 -19.21 -12.32 -15.78
C ARG A 385 -19.37 -11.62 -14.44
N ILE A 386 -19.49 -10.30 -14.44
CA ILE A 386 -19.71 -9.51 -13.22
C ILE A 386 -21.08 -9.84 -12.60
N LYS A 387 -22.14 -9.94 -13.40
CA LYS A 387 -23.48 -10.32 -12.94
C LYS A 387 -23.52 -11.71 -12.32
N ILE A 388 -22.88 -12.70 -12.95
CA ILE A 388 -22.76 -14.06 -12.42
C ILE A 388 -22.06 -14.05 -11.06
N MET A 389 -20.93 -13.35 -10.95
CA MET A 389 -20.20 -13.20 -9.69
C MET A 389 -21.07 -12.56 -8.59
N ALA A 390 -21.92 -11.59 -8.97
CA ALA A 390 -22.81 -10.86 -8.06
C ALA A 390 -24.15 -11.57 -7.78
N ARG A 391 -24.38 -12.75 -8.36
CA ARG A 391 -25.67 -13.48 -8.34
C ARG A 391 -26.86 -12.66 -8.89
N MET A 392 -26.60 -11.82 -9.88
CA MET A 392 -27.60 -11.07 -10.62
C MET A 392 -28.15 -11.88 -11.80
N ASP A 393 -29.32 -11.50 -12.29
CA ASP A 393 -29.92 -12.11 -13.47
C ASP A 393 -29.28 -11.53 -14.75
N ILE A 394 -28.64 -12.40 -15.54
CA ILE A 394 -28.00 -12.04 -16.82
C ILE A 394 -29.00 -11.82 -17.96
N THR A 395 -30.23 -12.33 -17.83
CA THR A 395 -31.32 -12.17 -18.80
C THR A 395 -31.92 -10.76 -18.71
N ILE A 396 -31.93 -10.19 -17.51
CA ILE A 396 -32.50 -8.88 -17.22
C ILE A 396 -31.45 -7.80 -17.47
N ARG A 397 -31.71 -6.86 -18.40
CA ARG A 397 -30.77 -5.78 -18.76
C ARG A 397 -31.40 -4.39 -18.81
N HIS A 398 -32.73 -4.31 -18.75
CA HIS A 398 -33.51 -3.08 -18.93
C HIS A 398 -34.00 -2.47 -17.61
N ILE A 399 -33.73 -3.12 -16.47
CA ILE A 399 -33.97 -2.58 -15.13
C ILE A 399 -32.70 -2.58 -14.29
N PRO A 400 -32.54 -1.65 -13.34
CA PRO A 400 -31.44 -1.67 -12.39
C PRO A 400 -31.40 -2.97 -11.58
N GLN A 401 -30.19 -3.44 -11.27
CA GLN A 401 -29.96 -4.61 -10.43
C GLN A 401 -28.85 -4.36 -9.42
N ASP A 402 -29.02 -4.89 -8.21
CA ASP A 402 -28.02 -4.85 -7.14
C ASP A 402 -27.61 -6.26 -6.74
N GLY A 403 -26.32 -6.42 -6.44
CA GLY A 403 -25.73 -7.72 -6.13
C GLY A 403 -24.53 -7.55 -5.21
N ARG A 404 -24.12 -8.65 -4.59
CA ARG A 404 -22.98 -8.68 -3.68
C ARG A 404 -22.08 -9.85 -4.03
N ALA A 405 -20.78 -9.64 -3.91
CA ALA A 405 -19.78 -10.68 -4.05
C ALA A 405 -18.69 -10.47 -2.98
N THR A 406 -17.87 -11.49 -2.73
CA THR A 406 -16.72 -11.37 -1.85
C THR A 406 -15.49 -11.86 -2.60
N MET A 407 -14.38 -11.13 -2.49
CA MET A 407 -13.10 -11.47 -3.08
C MET A 407 -12.04 -11.57 -1.98
N ARG A 408 -11.09 -12.50 -2.12
CA ARG A 408 -9.91 -12.60 -1.26
C ARG A 408 -8.66 -12.28 -2.05
N PHE A 409 -7.87 -11.32 -1.58
CA PHE A 409 -6.61 -10.92 -2.20
C PHE A 409 -5.58 -10.56 -1.12
N MET A 410 -4.34 -11.07 -1.22
CA MET A 410 -3.24 -10.79 -0.26
C MET A 410 -3.65 -10.96 1.22
N LYS A 411 -4.39 -12.03 1.55
CA LYS A 411 -4.98 -12.30 2.89
C LYS A 411 -6.03 -11.29 3.38
N ARG A 412 -6.42 -10.31 2.56
CA ARG A 412 -7.53 -9.38 2.83
C ARG A 412 -8.79 -9.88 2.18
N GLU A 413 -9.90 -9.83 2.92
CA GLU A 413 -11.22 -10.13 2.39
C GLU A 413 -11.92 -8.81 2.06
N THR A 414 -12.41 -8.66 0.83
CA THR A 414 -13.08 -7.45 0.35
C THR A 414 -14.48 -7.83 -0.12
N ASP A 415 -15.49 -7.20 0.47
CA ASP A 415 -16.85 -7.27 -0.03
C ASP A 415 -17.05 -6.29 -1.18
N LEU A 416 -17.71 -6.77 -2.23
CA LEU A 416 -18.03 -6.03 -3.43
C LEU A 416 -19.53 -5.78 -3.44
N ARG A 417 -19.94 -4.52 -3.47
CA ARG A 417 -21.32 -4.14 -3.77
C ARG A 417 -21.39 -3.71 -5.23
N ILE A 418 -22.19 -4.43 -6.01
CA ILE A 418 -22.22 -4.30 -7.47
C ILE A 418 -23.61 -3.79 -7.82
N ALA A 419 -23.65 -2.71 -8.61
CA ALA A 419 -24.88 -2.13 -9.12
C ALA A 419 -24.82 -2.07 -10.65
N SER A 420 -25.88 -2.53 -11.31
CA SER A 420 -26.12 -2.40 -12.74
C SER A 420 -27.17 -1.34 -12.99
N LEU A 421 -26.91 -0.40 -13.89
CA LEU A 421 -27.83 0.63 -14.32
C LEU A 421 -27.93 0.63 -15.86
N PRO A 422 -29.11 0.39 -16.45
CA PRO A 422 -29.32 0.53 -17.88
C PRO A 422 -29.04 1.96 -18.35
N THR A 423 -28.29 2.12 -19.44
CA THR A 423 -28.03 3.40 -20.11
C THR A 423 -28.23 3.25 -21.62
N VAL A 424 -28.18 4.37 -22.35
CA VAL A 424 -28.36 4.40 -23.81
C VAL A 424 -27.40 3.49 -24.60
N ASN A 425 -26.18 3.24 -24.09
CA ASN A 425 -25.16 2.44 -24.78
C ASN A 425 -24.98 1.03 -24.19
N GLY A 426 -25.80 0.67 -23.19
CA GLY A 426 -25.71 -0.57 -22.42
C GLY A 426 -25.81 -0.32 -20.92
N GLU A 427 -25.63 -1.36 -20.13
CA GLU A 427 -25.56 -1.31 -18.67
C GLU A 427 -24.23 -0.71 -18.18
N LYS A 428 -24.34 0.35 -17.40
CA LYS A 428 -23.26 0.87 -16.57
C LYS A 428 -23.15 0.00 -15.32
N ILE A 429 -21.94 -0.46 -15.01
CA ILE A 429 -21.66 -1.19 -13.76
C ILE A 429 -20.84 -0.30 -12.83
N VAL A 430 -21.23 -0.28 -11.56
CA VAL A 430 -20.43 0.29 -10.48
C VAL A 430 -20.16 -0.80 -9.44
N ILE A 431 -18.90 -1.01 -9.10
CA ILE A 431 -18.45 -1.95 -8.07
C ILE A 431 -17.82 -1.15 -6.94
N ARG A 432 -18.46 -1.12 -5.77
CA ARG A 432 -17.88 -0.53 -4.56
C ARG A 432 -17.11 -1.60 -3.78
N LEU A 433 -15.87 -1.28 -3.45
CA LEU A 433 -14.97 -2.15 -2.69
C LEU A 433 -15.03 -1.78 -1.21
N LEU A 434 -15.36 -2.75 -0.36
CA LEU A 434 -15.45 -2.61 1.09
C LEU A 434 -14.49 -3.62 1.73
N GLU A 435 -13.39 -3.13 2.30
CA GLU A 435 -12.46 -3.96 3.04
C GLU A 435 -13.14 -4.49 4.32
N LYS A 436 -13.08 -5.81 4.56
CA LYS A 436 -13.58 -6.39 5.82
C LYS A 436 -12.57 -6.10 6.93
N ASN A 437 -13.01 -5.38 7.94
CA ASN A 437 -12.21 -5.00 9.13
C ASN A 437 -10.99 -4.12 8.78
N PRO A 438 -11.19 -2.90 8.26
CA PRO A 438 -10.09 -1.96 8.20
C PRO A 438 -9.55 -1.74 9.62
N SER A 439 -8.23 -1.60 9.76
CA SER A 439 -7.66 -1.09 11.01
C SER A 439 -8.16 0.34 11.15
N PHE A 440 -9.22 0.51 11.92
CA PHE A 440 -9.72 1.84 12.25
C PHE A 440 -8.63 2.56 13.02
N GLY A 441 -8.30 3.76 12.55
CA GLY A 441 -7.45 4.64 13.32
C GLY A 441 -8.12 4.98 14.64
N THR A 442 -7.31 5.25 15.66
CA THR A 442 -7.80 5.92 16.87
C THR A 442 -8.38 7.29 16.51
N LEU A 443 -9.15 7.92 17.41
CA LEU A 443 -9.66 9.28 17.17
C LEU A 443 -8.56 10.28 16.78
N LYS A 444 -7.34 10.09 17.32
CA LYS A 444 -6.14 10.86 16.95
C LYS A 444 -5.75 10.72 15.47
N ASN A 445 -6.01 9.56 14.86
CA ASN A 445 -5.64 9.26 13.48
C ASN A 445 -6.68 9.74 12.44
N VAL A 446 -7.84 10.24 12.88
CA VAL A 446 -8.89 10.77 11.99
C VAL A 446 -8.49 12.09 11.33
N GLY A 447 -7.53 12.80 11.94
CA GLY A 447 -7.05 14.09 11.44
C GLY A 447 -7.74 15.28 12.08
N PHE A 448 -8.06 15.22 13.37
CA PHE A 448 -8.33 16.46 14.11
C PHE A 448 -7.04 17.27 14.25
N SER A 449 -7.12 18.60 14.16
CA SER A 449 -6.06 19.44 14.73
C SER A 449 -6.02 19.25 16.24
N GLU A 450 -4.88 19.54 16.86
CA GLU A 450 -4.71 19.44 18.31
C GLU A 450 -5.84 20.18 19.05
N ARG A 451 -6.10 21.42 18.64
CA ARG A 451 -7.22 22.22 19.14
C ARG A 451 -8.58 21.53 19.00
N ASN A 452 -8.93 21.05 17.80
CA ASN A 452 -10.22 20.42 17.58
C ASN A 452 -10.35 19.09 18.34
N TYR A 453 -9.24 18.36 18.51
CA TYR A 453 -9.18 17.15 19.31
C TYR A 453 -9.44 17.45 20.79
N GLU A 454 -8.81 18.49 21.35
CA GLU A 454 -9.02 18.93 22.74
C GLU A 454 -10.46 19.35 23.01
N ILE A 455 -11.15 19.94 22.02
CA ILE A 455 -12.58 20.28 22.12
C ILE A 455 -13.45 19.03 22.01
N PHE A 456 -13.16 18.13 21.06
CA PHE A 456 -14.05 17.03 20.70
C PHE A 456 -13.91 15.80 21.61
N ALA A 457 -12.70 15.40 21.96
CA ALA A 457 -12.44 14.18 22.74
C ALA A 457 -13.15 14.14 24.12
N PRO A 458 -13.30 15.26 24.86
CA PRO A 458 -14.11 15.28 26.08
C PRO A 458 -15.61 15.12 25.85
N LEU A 459 -16.13 15.51 24.67
CA LEU A 459 -17.57 15.44 24.37
C LEU A 459 -18.05 13.99 24.25
N ILE A 460 -17.25 13.12 23.61
CA ILE A 460 -17.60 11.71 23.43
C ILE A 460 -17.57 10.91 24.75
N LYS A 461 -17.02 11.49 25.83
CA LYS A 461 -16.97 10.89 27.17
C LYS A 461 -18.06 11.43 28.09
N ARG A 462 -18.96 12.29 27.57
CA ARG A 462 -20.11 12.77 28.34
C ARG A 462 -21.09 11.62 28.58
N PRO A 463 -21.76 11.56 29.74
CA PRO A 463 -22.73 10.52 30.03
C PRO A 463 -23.96 10.60 29.12
N TYR A 464 -24.32 11.80 28.66
CA TYR A 464 -25.46 12.01 27.79
C TYR A 464 -25.30 13.27 26.93
N GLY A 465 -26.14 13.36 25.90
CA GLY A 465 -26.19 14.48 24.97
C GLY A 465 -26.11 14.01 23.52
N MET A 466 -26.39 14.92 22.59
CA MET A 466 -26.35 14.66 21.16
C MET A 466 -25.08 15.24 20.53
N ILE A 467 -24.36 14.42 19.78
CA ILE A 467 -23.22 14.79 18.94
C ILE A 467 -23.58 14.51 17.48
N LEU A 468 -23.38 15.50 16.62
CA LEU A 468 -23.67 15.40 15.19
C LEU A 468 -22.40 15.53 14.34
N CYS A 469 -22.14 14.54 13.50
CA CYS A 469 -21.14 14.65 12.44
C CYS A 469 -21.79 15.02 11.11
N CYS A 470 -21.29 16.04 10.44
CA CYS A 470 -21.96 16.68 9.31
C CYS A 470 -21.03 16.77 8.10
N GLY A 471 -21.61 16.69 6.90
CA GLY A 471 -20.88 16.78 5.65
C GLY A 471 -21.51 15.96 4.51
N PRO A 472 -21.04 16.15 3.27
CA PRO A 472 -21.57 15.45 2.10
C PRO A 472 -21.22 13.95 2.14
N THR A 473 -21.75 13.21 1.18
CA THR A 473 -21.38 11.80 0.98
C THR A 473 -19.87 11.68 0.74
N GLY A 474 -19.24 10.71 1.40
CA GLY A 474 -17.80 10.48 1.25
C GLY A 474 -16.90 11.47 2.01
N SER A 475 -17.44 12.29 2.93
CA SER A 475 -16.63 13.17 3.78
C SER A 475 -15.98 12.49 4.99
N GLY A 476 -16.19 11.18 5.20
CA GLY A 476 -15.58 10.43 6.29
C GLY A 476 -16.35 10.41 7.61
N LYS A 477 -17.62 10.88 7.65
CA LYS A 477 -18.45 10.91 8.87
C LYS A 477 -18.52 9.56 9.59
N SER A 478 -18.88 8.50 8.87
CA SER A 478 -18.97 7.15 9.43
C SER A 478 -17.63 6.71 10.03
N THR A 479 -16.52 6.97 9.34
CA THR A 479 -15.16 6.66 9.82
C THR A 479 -14.85 7.36 11.14
N THR A 480 -15.18 8.65 11.25
CA THR A 480 -15.01 9.43 12.48
C THR A 480 -15.86 8.89 13.62
N LEU A 481 -17.14 8.59 13.36
CA LEU A 481 -18.04 8.02 14.37
C LEU A 481 -17.61 6.62 14.81
N PHE A 482 -17.15 5.76 13.90
CA PHE A 482 -16.57 4.47 14.26
C PHE A 482 -15.32 4.60 15.14
N ALA A 483 -14.46 5.59 14.87
CA ALA A 483 -13.32 5.88 15.74
C ALA A 483 -13.77 6.35 17.15
N CYS A 484 -14.87 7.11 17.25
CA CYS A 484 -15.48 7.47 18.53
C CYS A 484 -16.01 6.24 19.26
N LEU A 485 -16.78 5.38 18.57
CA LEU A 485 -17.32 4.15 19.15
C LEU A 485 -16.20 3.25 19.67
N GLN A 486 -15.08 3.14 18.95
CA GLN A 486 -13.93 2.36 19.39
C GLN A 486 -13.23 2.95 20.61
N GLU A 487 -13.18 4.28 20.75
CA GLU A 487 -12.62 4.93 21.95
C GLU A 487 -13.54 4.79 23.18
N ILE A 488 -14.85 4.76 22.97
CA ILE A 488 -15.83 4.57 24.06
C ILE A 488 -15.95 3.09 24.47
N ASN A 489 -15.69 2.16 23.55
CA ASN A 489 -15.84 0.72 23.78
C ASN A 489 -14.78 0.18 24.75
N ASP A 490 -15.11 0.25 26.03
CA ASP A 490 -14.34 -0.26 27.17
C ASP A 490 -14.79 -1.67 27.62
N GLY A 491 -15.76 -2.26 26.91
CA GLY A 491 -16.38 -3.54 27.24
C GLY A 491 -17.39 -3.50 28.41
N LEU A 492 -17.57 -2.35 29.04
CA LEU A 492 -18.55 -2.13 30.12
C LEU A 492 -19.75 -1.30 29.62
N THR A 493 -19.49 -0.37 28.70
CA THR A 493 -20.49 0.51 28.09
C THR A 493 -21.36 -0.24 27.09
N ASN A 494 -22.68 -0.19 27.25
CA ASN A 494 -23.62 -0.79 26.30
C ASN A 494 -23.82 0.13 25.08
N ILE A 495 -23.17 -0.24 23.97
CA ILE A 495 -23.21 0.51 22.72
C ILE A 495 -24.12 -0.19 21.73
N THR A 496 -25.13 0.52 21.22
CA THR A 496 -26.00 0.00 20.15
C THR A 496 -26.14 0.97 18.97
N THR A 497 -26.07 0.44 17.75
CA THR A 497 -26.14 1.22 16.50
C THR A 497 -27.34 0.85 15.64
N ILE A 498 -27.80 1.81 14.84
CA ILE A 498 -28.82 1.64 13.80
C ILE A 498 -28.24 2.18 12.50
N GLU A 499 -28.06 1.34 11.48
CA GLU A 499 -27.31 1.68 10.27
C GLU A 499 -28.04 1.21 9.00
N ASP A 500 -27.89 1.96 7.90
CA ASP A 500 -28.49 1.63 6.60
C ASP A 500 -27.45 1.70 5.45
N PRO A 501 -26.75 0.59 5.13
CA PRO A 501 -26.61 -0.65 5.91
C PRO A 501 -25.42 -0.58 6.89
N VAL A 502 -25.17 -1.65 7.65
CA VAL A 502 -23.96 -1.76 8.46
C VAL A 502 -22.73 -1.80 7.54
N GLU A 503 -21.83 -0.82 7.69
CA GLU A 503 -20.63 -0.72 6.84
C GLU A 503 -19.53 -1.70 7.29
N TYR A 504 -19.33 -1.80 8.60
CA TYR A 504 -18.29 -2.61 9.22
C TYR A 504 -18.78 -3.22 10.52
N ARG A 505 -18.25 -4.41 10.87
CA ARG A 505 -18.57 -5.07 12.14
C ARG A 505 -17.58 -4.65 13.22
N VAL A 506 -18.10 -4.12 14.32
CA VAL A 506 -17.29 -3.68 15.47
C VAL A 506 -17.51 -4.64 16.63
N ALA A 507 -16.44 -5.28 17.09
CA ALA A 507 -16.51 -6.18 18.25
C ALA A 507 -16.92 -5.39 19.50
N GLY A 508 -17.84 -5.93 20.30
CA GLY A 508 -18.36 -5.28 21.50
C GLY A 508 -19.47 -4.25 21.25
N VAL A 509 -19.89 -4.05 19.99
CA VAL A 509 -20.97 -3.13 19.63
C VAL A 509 -22.14 -3.91 19.05
N ASN A 510 -23.36 -3.65 19.54
CA ASN A 510 -24.58 -4.24 19.01
C ASN A 510 -25.03 -3.43 17.78
N GLN A 511 -25.00 -4.02 16.57
CA GLN A 511 -25.31 -3.28 15.35
C GLN A 511 -26.59 -3.78 14.69
N VAL A 512 -27.55 -2.87 14.47
CA VAL A 512 -28.83 -3.17 13.80
C VAL A 512 -28.81 -2.60 12.39
N GLU A 513 -28.92 -3.47 11.39
CA GLU A 513 -29.10 -3.07 9.99
C GLU A 513 -30.57 -2.81 9.68
N ILE A 514 -30.86 -1.64 9.08
CA ILE A 514 -32.18 -1.25 8.61
C ILE A 514 -32.72 -2.25 7.58
N SER A 515 -34.00 -2.56 7.71
CA SER A 515 -34.70 -3.47 6.81
C SER A 515 -36.18 -3.11 6.74
N VAL A 516 -36.51 -2.22 5.80
CA VAL A 516 -37.88 -1.73 5.57
C VAL A 516 -38.86 -2.88 5.32
N LYS A 517 -38.45 -3.91 4.56
CA LYS A 517 -39.26 -5.12 4.29
C LYS A 517 -39.64 -5.89 5.56
N ARG A 518 -38.82 -5.81 6.62
CA ARG A 518 -39.04 -6.46 7.92
C ARG A 518 -39.60 -5.49 8.97
N GLY A 519 -39.93 -4.26 8.59
CA GLY A 519 -40.40 -3.22 9.53
C GLY A 519 -39.31 -2.62 10.44
N LEU A 520 -38.04 -2.91 10.17
CA LEU A 520 -36.89 -2.33 10.89
C LEU A 520 -36.52 -1.01 10.22
N THR A 521 -37.06 0.10 10.74
CA THR A 521 -36.83 1.48 10.28
C THR A 521 -36.08 2.26 11.36
N PHE A 522 -35.47 3.41 11.02
CA PHE A 522 -34.77 4.24 12.02
C PHE A 522 -35.67 4.56 13.23
N PRO A 523 -36.91 5.08 13.05
CA PRO A 523 -37.79 5.34 14.19
C PRO A 523 -38.22 4.10 14.97
N SER A 524 -38.53 2.98 14.29
CA SER A 524 -39.03 1.78 14.98
C SER A 524 -37.94 1.12 15.83
N VAL A 525 -36.72 1.05 15.31
CA VAL A 525 -35.56 0.50 16.04
C VAL A 525 -35.16 1.43 17.17
N LEU A 526 -35.08 2.75 16.94
CA LEU A 526 -34.70 3.71 17.98
C LEU A 526 -35.66 3.69 19.19
N ARG A 527 -36.96 3.55 18.97
CA ARG A 527 -37.94 3.34 20.05
C ARG A 527 -37.73 2.04 20.82
N ALA A 528 -37.30 0.99 20.15
CA ALA A 528 -37.02 -0.29 20.80
C ALA A 528 -35.75 -0.20 21.64
N LEU A 529 -34.71 0.48 21.12
CA LEU A 529 -33.44 0.67 21.82
C LEU A 529 -33.58 1.39 23.15
N LEU A 530 -34.49 2.36 23.28
CA LEU A 530 -34.76 3.01 24.57
C LEU A 530 -35.27 2.06 25.68
N ARG A 531 -35.57 0.80 25.36
CA ARG A 531 -35.91 -0.27 26.32
C ARG A 531 -34.86 -1.38 26.37
N GLN A 532 -33.67 -1.15 25.81
CA GLN A 532 -32.55 -2.09 25.79
C GLN A 532 -31.40 -1.65 26.71
N ASP A 533 -31.65 -0.67 27.56
CA ASP A 533 -30.67 -0.12 28.51
C ASP A 533 -29.33 0.31 27.85
N PRO A 534 -29.33 1.03 26.70
CA PRO A 534 -28.08 1.46 26.09
C PRO A 534 -27.49 2.66 26.86
N ASP A 535 -26.17 2.75 26.89
CA ASP A 535 -25.47 3.98 27.33
C ASP A 535 -25.23 4.91 26.13
N VAL A 536 -24.83 4.31 25.00
CA VAL A 536 -24.50 5.02 23.76
C VAL A 536 -25.35 4.48 22.61
N ILE A 537 -25.98 5.41 21.88
CA ILE A 537 -26.78 5.11 20.71
C ILE A 537 -26.16 5.79 19.49
N TYR A 538 -25.84 5.02 18.45
CA TYR A 538 -25.45 5.56 17.15
C TYR A 538 -26.59 5.40 16.15
N VAL A 539 -27.10 6.51 15.62
CA VAL A 539 -28.08 6.52 14.53
C VAL A 539 -27.35 6.95 13.26
N GLY A 540 -27.30 6.07 12.26
CA GLY A 540 -26.53 6.27 11.03
C GLY A 540 -26.73 7.66 10.41
N GLU A 541 -27.99 8.13 10.36
CA GLU A 541 -28.32 9.48 9.93
C GLU A 541 -29.71 9.90 10.41
N ILE A 542 -29.91 11.22 10.55
CA ILE A 542 -31.22 11.82 10.81
C ILE A 542 -31.74 12.42 9.49
N ARG A 543 -32.75 11.79 8.90
CA ARG A 543 -33.38 12.26 7.64
C ARG A 543 -34.72 12.95 7.85
N ASP A 544 -35.46 12.53 8.86
CA ASP A 544 -36.84 12.92 9.11
C ASP A 544 -37.04 13.40 10.55
N ARG A 545 -38.18 14.07 10.75
CA ARG A 545 -38.57 14.65 12.04
C ARG A 545 -38.72 13.61 13.14
N GLU A 546 -39.30 12.46 12.82
CA GLU A 546 -39.60 11.43 13.80
C GLU A 546 -38.32 10.85 14.41
N THR A 547 -37.34 10.56 13.57
CA THR A 547 -36.00 10.12 13.98
C THR A 547 -35.30 11.21 14.79
N ALA A 548 -35.39 12.47 14.36
CA ALA A 548 -34.80 13.61 15.07
C ALA A 548 -35.39 13.79 16.48
N ASP A 549 -36.72 13.80 16.59
CA ASP A 549 -37.45 13.96 17.87
C ASP A 549 -37.12 12.81 18.84
N LEU A 550 -37.04 11.58 18.34
CA LEU A 550 -36.62 10.42 19.15
C LEU A 550 -35.16 10.52 19.60
N GLY A 551 -34.27 10.98 18.74
CA GLY A 551 -32.86 11.20 19.07
C GLY A 551 -32.70 12.26 20.15
N VAL A 552 -33.40 13.39 20.03
CA VAL A 552 -33.42 14.46 21.05
C VAL A 552 -33.93 13.94 22.38
N ARG A 553 -35.01 13.15 22.38
CA ARG A 553 -35.52 12.53 23.61
C ARG A 553 -34.50 11.58 24.23
N ALA A 554 -33.86 10.72 23.43
CA ALA A 554 -32.82 9.82 23.91
C ALA A 554 -31.69 10.59 24.62
N ALA A 555 -31.22 11.67 23.99
CA ALA A 555 -30.17 12.54 24.54
C ALA A 555 -30.59 13.22 25.86
N LEU A 556 -31.86 13.64 25.98
CA LEU A 556 -32.39 14.26 27.19
C LEU A 556 -32.67 13.25 28.32
N THR A 557 -32.92 11.98 27.99
CA THR A 557 -33.19 10.93 28.98
C THR A 557 -31.94 10.17 29.40
N GLY A 558 -30.75 10.77 29.26
CA GLY A 558 -29.51 10.21 29.81
C GLY A 558 -28.68 9.34 28.88
N HIS A 559 -28.90 9.37 27.56
CA HIS A 559 -28.10 8.62 26.59
C HIS A 559 -27.14 9.52 25.83
N LEU A 560 -25.96 9.01 25.48
CA LEU A 560 -25.09 9.67 24.51
C LEU A 560 -25.53 9.26 23.09
N LEU A 561 -26.07 10.21 22.32
CA LEU A 561 -26.49 9.98 20.94
C LEU A 561 -25.43 10.49 19.97
N LEU A 562 -24.93 9.61 19.11
CA LEU A 562 -24.12 9.96 17.96
C LEU A 562 -24.98 9.86 16.70
N SER A 563 -24.93 10.85 15.81
CA SER A 563 -25.59 10.74 14.51
C SER A 563 -24.95 11.58 13.42
N THR A 564 -25.48 11.47 12.20
CA THR A 564 -25.02 12.26 11.06
C THR A 564 -26.12 13.09 10.41
N LEU A 565 -25.70 14.23 9.84
CA LEU A 565 -26.50 15.06 8.95
C LEU A 565 -25.74 15.39 7.66
N HIS A 566 -26.50 15.67 6.61
CA HIS A 566 -25.97 16.10 5.32
C HIS A 566 -26.06 17.63 5.17
N THR A 567 -25.27 18.36 5.96
CA THR A 567 -25.13 19.82 5.84
C THR A 567 -23.72 20.22 5.42
N ASN A 568 -23.57 21.44 4.91
CA ASN A 568 -22.27 21.90 4.43
C ASN A 568 -21.36 22.37 5.56
N SER A 569 -21.93 22.83 6.68
CA SER A 569 -21.20 23.22 7.89
C SER A 569 -21.86 22.73 9.18
N ALA A 570 -21.11 22.82 10.28
CA ALA A 570 -21.54 22.54 11.64
C ALA A 570 -22.65 23.50 12.10
N VAL A 571 -22.54 24.79 11.81
CA VAL A 571 -23.60 25.77 12.12
C VAL A 571 -24.89 25.44 11.39
N GLN A 572 -24.81 25.06 10.10
CA GLN A 572 -25.99 24.66 9.33
C GLN A 572 -26.64 23.39 9.86
N ALA A 573 -25.92 22.51 10.54
CA ALA A 573 -26.51 21.31 11.14
C ALA A 573 -27.52 21.66 12.25
N ILE A 574 -27.23 22.73 13.00
CA ILE A 574 -28.10 23.23 14.07
C ILE A 574 -29.40 23.76 13.47
N THR A 575 -29.32 24.64 12.46
CA THR A 575 -30.50 25.16 11.78
C THR A 575 -31.24 24.09 11.00
N ARG A 576 -30.54 23.07 10.48
CA ARG A 576 -31.17 21.94 9.78
C ARG A 576 -32.09 21.12 10.70
N LEU A 577 -31.76 20.96 11.97
CA LEU A 577 -32.67 20.34 12.94
C LEU A 577 -33.96 21.15 13.11
N VAL A 578 -33.85 22.48 13.11
CA VAL A 578 -35.01 23.39 13.14
C VAL A 578 -35.85 23.22 11.87
N ASP A 579 -35.21 23.18 10.69
CA ASP A 579 -35.89 22.99 9.40
C ASP A 579 -36.60 21.64 9.30
N ILE A 580 -36.04 20.59 9.93
CA ILE A 580 -36.67 19.26 10.04
C ILE A 580 -37.91 19.31 10.96
N GLY A 581 -38.05 20.34 11.79
CA GLY A 581 -39.22 20.58 12.64
C GLY A 581 -39.01 20.22 14.11
N VAL A 582 -37.76 20.12 14.56
CA VAL A 582 -37.42 19.94 15.98
C VAL A 582 -37.52 21.29 16.70
N ASP A 583 -38.11 21.29 17.90
CA ASP A 583 -38.21 22.50 18.72
C ASP A 583 -36.82 23.04 19.10
N PRO A 584 -36.50 24.32 18.81
CA PRO A 584 -35.20 24.92 19.12
C PRO A 584 -34.81 24.83 20.61
N ALA A 585 -35.77 24.91 21.54
CA ALA A 585 -35.50 24.77 22.97
C ALA A 585 -35.01 23.36 23.32
N LEU A 586 -35.55 22.33 22.64
CA LEU A 586 -35.11 20.96 22.82
C LEU A 586 -33.72 20.75 22.20
N ILE A 587 -33.45 21.30 21.01
CA ILE A 587 -32.12 21.24 20.37
C ILE A 587 -31.08 21.84 21.31
N GLY A 588 -31.32 23.06 21.81
CA GLY A 588 -30.39 23.73 22.72
C GLY A 588 -30.13 22.90 23.99
N SER A 589 -31.14 22.20 24.50
CA SER A 589 -31.02 21.37 25.70
C SER A 589 -30.29 20.04 25.45
N SER A 590 -30.47 19.42 24.27
CA SER A 590 -29.91 18.10 23.96
C SER A 590 -28.55 18.12 23.28
N LEU A 591 -28.28 19.10 22.43
CA LEU A 591 -27.07 19.14 21.60
C LEU A 591 -25.86 19.58 22.42
N ILE A 592 -24.79 18.79 22.38
CA ILE A 592 -23.53 19.07 23.11
C ILE A 592 -22.35 19.31 22.16
N GLY A 593 -22.41 18.81 20.92
CA GLY A 593 -21.34 18.95 19.96
C GLY A 593 -21.78 18.80 18.51
N VAL A 594 -21.15 19.56 17.62
CA VAL A 594 -21.30 19.40 16.17
C VAL A 594 -19.93 19.42 15.52
N VAL A 595 -19.70 18.47 14.62
CA VAL A 595 -18.48 18.37 13.80
C VAL A 595 -18.87 18.49 12.35
N GLY A 596 -18.40 19.54 11.66
CA GLY A 596 -18.42 19.60 10.20
C GLY A 596 -17.16 18.94 9.65
N GLN A 597 -17.28 18.13 8.60
CA GLN A 597 -16.14 17.37 8.07
C GLN A 597 -16.07 17.36 6.54
N ARG A 598 -14.83 17.40 6.03
CA ARG A 598 -14.44 17.12 4.64
C ARG A 598 -13.18 16.23 4.62
N LEU A 599 -12.93 15.62 3.46
CA LEU A 599 -11.66 14.92 3.18
C LEU A 599 -10.89 15.67 2.10
N MET A 600 -9.63 15.98 2.39
CA MET A 600 -8.67 16.49 1.42
C MET A 600 -7.70 15.39 1.01
N ARG A 601 -7.16 15.49 -0.21
CA ARG A 601 -6.10 14.59 -0.66
C ARG A 601 -4.75 15.03 -0.11
N ARG A 602 -3.92 14.07 0.28
CA ARG A 602 -2.55 14.33 0.77
C ARG A 602 -1.58 14.39 -0.39
N ILE A 603 -0.60 15.29 -0.33
CA ILE A 603 0.50 15.30 -1.30
C ILE A 603 1.25 13.97 -1.21
N CYS A 604 1.59 13.38 -2.36
CA CYS A 604 2.39 12.16 -2.39
C CYS A 604 3.82 12.45 -1.92
N ALA A 605 4.21 11.88 -0.77
CA ALA A 605 5.52 12.09 -0.16
C ALA A 605 6.72 11.73 -1.06
N ARG A 606 6.56 10.80 -2.02
CA ARG A 606 7.63 10.39 -2.94
C ARG A 606 7.89 11.35 -4.10
N CYS A 607 6.94 12.22 -4.41
CA CYS A 607 7.03 13.14 -5.54
C CYS A 607 6.64 14.56 -5.18
N ALA A 608 6.60 14.86 -3.88
CA ALA A 608 6.40 16.20 -3.36
C ALA A 608 7.56 17.07 -3.84
N VAL A 609 7.21 18.22 -4.42
CA VAL A 609 8.15 19.23 -4.86
C VAL A 609 7.64 20.59 -4.41
N GLU A 610 8.57 21.42 -3.95
CA GLU A 610 8.33 22.83 -3.67
C GLU A 610 8.26 23.61 -5.00
N TYR A 611 7.43 24.64 -5.04
CA TYR A 611 7.37 25.59 -6.15
C TYR A 611 7.07 27.00 -5.63
N GLU A 612 7.57 28.00 -6.34
CA GLU A 612 7.24 29.40 -6.08
C GLU A 612 5.80 29.69 -6.47
N VAL A 613 5.10 30.40 -5.61
CA VAL A 613 3.71 30.81 -5.83
C VAL A 613 3.64 31.75 -7.03
N VAL A 614 2.78 31.41 -8.00
CA VAL A 614 2.54 32.25 -9.18
C VAL A 614 1.60 33.41 -8.84
N GLU A 615 1.62 34.47 -9.65
CA GLU A 615 0.89 35.72 -9.37
C GLU A 615 -0.59 35.53 -9.02
N ASP A 616 -1.33 34.69 -9.78
CA ASP A 616 -2.75 34.39 -9.51
C ASP A 616 -2.95 33.70 -8.15
N GLU A 617 -2.06 32.78 -7.77
CA GLU A 617 -2.12 32.10 -6.48
C GLU A 617 -1.70 33.02 -5.35
N ALA A 618 -0.77 33.96 -5.60
CA ALA A 618 -0.32 34.94 -4.62
C ALA A 618 -1.44 35.91 -4.23
N VAL A 619 -2.22 36.39 -5.21
CA VAL A 619 -3.40 37.22 -4.96
C VAL A 619 -4.41 36.46 -4.09
N LEU A 620 -4.73 35.23 -4.46
CA LEU A 620 -5.67 34.41 -3.69
C LEU A 620 -5.14 34.10 -2.28
N LEU A 621 -3.84 33.80 -2.13
CA LEU A 621 -3.23 33.57 -0.83
C LEU A 621 -3.19 34.82 0.04
N GLN A 622 -3.02 36.01 -0.54
CA GLN A 622 -3.11 37.26 0.21
C GLN A 622 -4.53 37.51 0.73
N GLU A 623 -5.56 37.17 -0.05
CA GLU A 623 -6.95 37.25 0.42
C GLU A 623 -7.26 36.22 1.51
N LEU A 624 -6.75 34.99 1.36
CA LEU A 624 -7.04 33.88 2.28
C LEU A 624 -6.17 33.87 3.55
N LEU A 625 -4.92 34.33 3.45
CA LEU A 625 -3.92 34.36 4.52
C LEU A 625 -3.21 35.72 4.57
N PRO A 626 -3.93 36.81 4.87
CA PRO A 626 -3.39 38.18 4.79
C PRO A 626 -2.18 38.43 5.71
N LEU A 627 -2.01 37.62 6.76
CA LEU A 627 -0.93 37.76 7.73
C LEU A 627 0.28 36.85 7.46
N VAL A 628 0.12 35.75 6.71
CA VAL A 628 1.12 34.67 6.62
C VAL A 628 1.13 34.01 5.24
N ALA A 629 0.86 34.77 4.16
CA ALA A 629 0.88 34.23 2.80
C ALA A 629 2.27 33.66 2.47
N PRO A 630 2.40 32.34 2.23
CA PRO A 630 3.69 31.74 1.96
C PRO A 630 4.16 32.07 0.55
N ASN A 631 5.47 32.32 0.37
CA ASN A 631 6.07 32.57 -0.95
C ASN A 631 6.28 31.27 -1.75
N THR A 632 6.30 30.13 -1.06
CA THR A 632 6.45 28.80 -1.67
C THR A 632 5.34 27.87 -1.19
N LEU A 633 4.92 26.98 -2.08
CA LEU A 633 3.94 25.94 -1.79
C LEU A 633 4.47 24.58 -2.24
N TRP A 634 3.78 23.53 -1.80
CA TRP A 634 4.11 22.16 -2.18
C TRP A 634 3.06 21.56 -3.10
N ARG A 635 3.51 20.72 -4.03
CA ARG A 635 2.65 19.93 -4.91
C ARG A 635 3.29 18.59 -5.22
N GLY A 636 2.48 17.58 -5.54
CA GLY A 636 3.00 16.33 -6.09
C GLY A 636 3.17 16.45 -7.60
N LYS A 637 4.38 16.22 -8.12
CA LYS A 637 4.63 16.21 -9.59
C LYS A 637 4.01 15.00 -10.32
N GLY A 638 3.61 13.97 -9.56
CA GLY A 638 3.15 12.69 -10.09
C GLY A 638 4.31 11.70 -10.23
N CYS A 639 4.10 10.47 -9.77
CA CYS A 639 5.04 9.36 -9.93
C CYS A 639 4.28 8.03 -9.97
N ARG A 640 4.99 6.94 -10.27
CA ARG A 640 4.42 5.58 -10.30
C ARG A 640 3.72 5.20 -8.99
N HIS A 641 4.23 5.65 -7.84
CA HIS A 641 3.66 5.32 -6.53
C HIS A 641 2.28 5.93 -6.28
N CYS A 642 2.02 7.12 -6.83
CA CYS A 642 0.71 7.78 -6.74
C CYS A 642 -0.08 7.67 -8.05
N HIS A 643 0.31 6.76 -8.95
CA HIS A 643 -0.30 6.60 -10.28
C HIS A 643 -0.38 7.93 -11.06
N ASN A 644 0.69 8.73 -11.01
CA ASN A 644 0.83 10.04 -11.65
C ASN A 644 -0.20 11.11 -11.21
N THR A 645 -0.95 10.89 -10.12
CA THR A 645 -1.94 11.88 -9.64
C THR A 645 -1.34 13.04 -8.86
N GLY A 646 -0.15 12.84 -8.25
CA GLY A 646 0.46 13.77 -7.30
C GLY A 646 -0.08 13.65 -5.86
N TYR A 647 -1.08 12.79 -5.62
CA TYR A 647 -1.71 12.61 -4.31
C TYR A 647 -1.68 11.14 -3.88
N LEU A 648 -1.57 10.90 -2.58
CA LEU A 648 -1.71 9.53 -2.05
C LEU A 648 -2.35 9.56 -0.67
N GLY A 649 -3.57 9.03 -0.59
CA GLY A 649 -4.36 9.01 0.62
C GLY A 649 -5.11 10.32 0.88
N ARG A 650 -5.89 10.32 1.96
CA ARG A 650 -6.76 11.42 2.35
C ARG A 650 -6.54 11.80 3.81
N ILE A 651 -6.93 13.02 4.15
CA ILE A 651 -6.87 13.54 5.50
C ILE A 651 -8.16 14.31 5.83
N GLY A 652 -8.62 14.19 7.07
CA GLY A 652 -9.82 14.88 7.56
C GLY A 652 -9.55 16.36 7.84
N VAL A 653 -10.51 17.20 7.44
CA VAL A 653 -10.60 18.61 7.83
C VAL A 653 -11.90 18.77 8.58
N HIS A 654 -11.79 19.39 9.76
CA HIS A 654 -12.84 19.41 10.75
C HIS A 654 -13.06 20.84 11.23
N GLU A 655 -14.32 21.19 11.40
CA GLU A 655 -14.73 22.32 12.21
C GLU A 655 -15.55 21.76 13.38
N VAL A 656 -15.25 22.18 14.61
CA VAL A 656 -15.82 21.58 15.82
C VAL A 656 -16.45 22.67 16.67
N ILE A 657 -17.74 22.48 16.97
CA ILE A 657 -18.51 23.35 17.86
C ILE A 657 -18.89 22.55 19.10
N ALA A 658 -18.41 22.98 20.27
CA ALA A 658 -18.96 22.54 21.55
C ALA A 658 -20.10 23.49 21.95
N VAL A 659 -21.25 22.95 22.33
CA VAL A 659 -22.42 23.76 22.69
C VAL A 659 -22.30 24.19 24.16
N ASP A 660 -21.93 25.45 24.36
CA ASP A 660 -21.94 26.08 25.68
C ASP A 660 -23.30 26.71 26.02
N ASP A 661 -23.43 27.24 27.24
CA ASP A 661 -24.68 27.83 27.73
C ASP A 661 -25.15 29.05 26.93
N GLY A 662 -24.24 29.83 26.35
CA GLY A 662 -24.60 30.98 25.54
C GLY A 662 -25.14 30.54 24.17
N LEU A 663 -24.47 29.57 23.54
CA LEU A 663 -24.94 28.99 22.29
C LEU A 663 -26.28 28.27 22.49
N ARG A 664 -26.43 27.50 23.57
CA ARG A 664 -27.70 26.87 23.98
C ARG A 664 -28.85 27.87 24.06
N ARG A 665 -28.63 29.05 24.66
CA ARG A 665 -29.65 30.12 24.73
C ARG A 665 -29.96 30.74 23.37
N LEU A 666 -28.97 30.90 22.49
CA LEU A 666 -29.18 31.39 21.12
C LEU A 666 -30.00 30.41 20.30
N ILE A 667 -29.64 29.12 20.35
CA ILE A 667 -30.39 28.05 19.69
C ILE A 667 -31.84 28.03 20.20
N ALA A 668 -32.05 28.06 21.51
CA ALA A 668 -33.40 28.03 22.09
C ALA A 668 -34.29 29.23 21.68
N ARG A 669 -33.69 30.36 21.27
CA ARG A 669 -34.40 31.54 20.75
C ARG A 669 -34.67 31.47 19.24
N GLY A 670 -34.21 30.42 18.56
CA GLY A 670 -34.34 30.28 17.12
C GLY A 670 -33.41 31.22 16.35
N ALA A 671 -32.20 31.48 16.87
CA ALA A 671 -31.19 32.28 16.17
C ALA A 671 -30.87 31.68 14.80
N ASP A 672 -30.67 32.54 13.80
CA ASP A 672 -30.31 32.12 12.44
C ASP A 672 -28.84 31.70 12.32
N SER A 673 -28.46 31.15 11.16
CA SER A 673 -27.09 30.68 10.93
C SER A 673 -26.04 31.78 11.07
N ASN A 674 -26.35 33.03 10.74
CA ASN A 674 -25.38 34.13 10.83
C ASN A 674 -25.14 34.49 12.29
N GLN A 675 -26.19 34.61 13.10
CA GLN A 675 -26.08 34.89 14.53
C GLN A 675 -25.32 33.79 15.27
N LEU A 676 -25.55 32.52 14.91
CA LEU A 676 -24.83 31.39 15.47
C LEU A 676 -23.36 31.40 15.07
N LEU A 677 -23.06 31.71 13.79
CA LEU A 677 -21.70 31.83 13.27
C LEU A 677 -20.94 32.96 13.98
N ASP A 678 -21.52 34.16 14.06
CA ASP A 678 -20.93 35.32 14.74
C ASP A 678 -20.54 34.99 16.19
N TYR A 679 -21.41 34.26 16.91
CA TYR A 679 -21.13 33.85 18.28
C TYR A 679 -19.95 32.88 18.38
N VAL A 680 -19.90 31.84 17.54
CA VAL A 680 -18.80 30.85 17.61
C VAL A 680 -17.49 31.46 17.11
N THR A 681 -17.52 32.30 16.08
CA THR A 681 -16.35 33.01 15.56
C THR A 681 -15.78 33.97 16.60
N ALA A 682 -16.61 34.68 17.37
CA ALA A 682 -16.16 35.51 18.48
C ALA A 682 -15.46 34.72 19.60
N LYS A 683 -15.70 33.40 19.68
CA LYS A 683 -15.00 32.45 20.58
C LYS A 683 -13.81 31.76 19.92
N GLY A 684 -13.39 32.27 18.76
CA GLY A 684 -12.25 31.81 18.01
C GLY A 684 -12.52 30.56 17.17
N PHE A 685 -13.76 30.15 16.92
CA PHE A 685 -14.06 29.00 16.05
C PHE A 685 -13.27 29.04 14.74
N ASN A 686 -12.66 27.90 14.38
CA ASN A 686 -12.02 27.72 13.08
C ASN A 686 -12.98 26.94 12.18
N ASP A 687 -13.30 27.53 11.03
CA ASP A 687 -14.14 26.87 10.05
C ASP A 687 -13.33 25.84 9.22
N LEU A 688 -14.00 25.17 8.28
CA LEU A 688 -13.35 24.23 7.37
C LEU A 688 -12.23 24.87 6.52
N ARG A 689 -12.33 26.16 6.19
CA ARG A 689 -11.35 26.87 5.38
C ARG A 689 -10.11 27.19 6.21
N ASP A 690 -10.27 27.66 7.43
CA ASP A 690 -9.16 27.90 8.37
C ASP A 690 -8.36 26.62 8.60
N GLU A 691 -9.04 25.51 8.85
CA GLU A 691 -8.39 24.21 9.07
C GLU A 691 -7.74 23.66 7.78
N ALA A 692 -8.33 23.90 6.61
CA ALA A 692 -7.72 23.53 5.33
C ALA A 692 -6.46 24.35 5.02
N LEU A 693 -6.48 25.66 5.27
CA LEU A 693 -5.34 26.55 5.11
C LEU A 693 -4.22 26.20 6.09
N ARG A 694 -4.56 25.84 7.33
CA ARG A 694 -3.57 25.32 8.29
C ARG A 694 -2.84 24.11 7.72
N ARG A 695 -3.55 23.15 7.13
CA ARG A 695 -2.93 21.97 6.49
C ARG A 695 -2.10 22.31 5.26
N LEU A 696 -2.49 23.34 4.50
CA LEU A 696 -1.69 23.87 3.40
C LEU A 696 -0.33 24.39 3.90
N THR A 697 -0.33 25.18 4.98
CA THR A 697 0.92 25.70 5.58
C THR A 697 1.82 24.61 6.19
N LEU A 698 1.27 23.43 6.48
CA LEU A 698 2.01 22.25 6.93
C LEU A 698 2.46 21.33 5.77
N ASN A 699 2.28 21.76 4.52
CA ASN A 699 2.67 21.03 3.32
C ASN A 699 2.01 19.64 3.18
N GLU A 700 0.85 19.44 3.82
CA GLU A 700 0.14 18.16 3.77
C GLU A 700 -0.75 18.02 2.53
N THR A 701 -1.11 19.15 1.92
CA THR A 701 -2.07 19.25 0.82
C THR A 701 -1.75 20.45 -0.09
N THR A 702 -2.53 20.66 -1.14
CA THR A 702 -2.31 21.71 -2.14
C THR A 702 -3.38 22.80 -2.06
N LEU A 703 -3.06 24.00 -2.58
CA LEU A 703 -4.02 25.11 -2.68
C LEU A 703 -5.26 24.71 -3.50
N LYS A 704 -5.06 23.91 -4.56
CA LYS A 704 -6.14 23.33 -5.36
C LYS A 704 -7.11 22.48 -4.52
N GLU A 705 -6.61 21.72 -3.56
CA GLU A 705 -7.46 20.94 -2.65
C GLU A 705 -8.20 21.83 -1.65
N VAL A 706 -7.56 22.90 -1.14
CA VAL A 706 -8.21 23.88 -0.24
C VAL A 706 -9.41 24.49 -0.94
N ILE A 707 -9.23 25.00 -2.16
CA ILE A 707 -10.30 25.58 -2.98
C ILE A 707 -11.42 24.56 -3.17
N ARG A 708 -11.09 23.34 -3.64
CA ARG A 708 -12.08 22.29 -3.94
C ARG A 708 -13.04 21.96 -2.80
N ILE A 709 -12.59 22.05 -1.54
CA ILE A 709 -13.40 21.65 -0.39
C ILE A 709 -14.07 22.84 0.33
N THR A 710 -13.72 24.08 0.00
CA THR A 710 -14.16 25.30 0.72
C THR A 710 -14.80 26.37 -0.14
N ILE A 711 -14.78 26.21 -1.46
CA ILE A 711 -15.40 27.06 -2.49
C ILE A 711 -16.20 26.15 -3.41
#